data_AF-A0A2G7FLZ7-F1
#
_entry.id   AF-A0A2G7FLZ7-F1
#
_cell.length_a   1.000
_cell.length_b   1.000
_cell.length_c   1.000
_cell.angle_alpha   90.00
_cell.angle_beta   90.00
_cell.angle_gamma   90.00
#
_symmetry.space_group_name_H-M   'P 1'
#
loop_
_entity.id
_entity.type
_entity.pdbx_description
1 polymer ?
#
loop_
_entity_poly.entity_id
_entity_poly.type
_entity_poly.pdbx_seq_one_letter_code
_entity_poly.pdbx_strand_id
1 'polypeptide(L)'
;MSLFSRITCFPPLGQVTCPQRIQQALSSGEDDTVRFTVVIESSNSLPEQPWEAQIWHNITNPEWSAFPLQQSSSPVVTLMNKTESEVSQDSDWQWVNQQQNTKDGELVFAAKGPEQENINLAQLSLTSAKEWFGKYFDGISNDLEVESRKSEAPGSTLWHISGNVGPAKDSQPGITNVVLGMPSRTILYFALVRVWTPWLGPRHGRGKFRLTEDAILCSFLRDDGEHVVLLAVSGINNVLTVLGSGDNGEVVIKSHNDNTTASSLQVLVSAAANFEVAISAVIYEARKLVRPYSAETTDRIPTPVSPPGDDVVLVEKDAEAQWLSEWYDGLTYCTWNGLGQDLTEEKIFNALDTLKSHGVNISNLIIDDNWQTLDNEGDSQFKRRWKQAIRRKHPNIQHIGVWHALLGYWGGISPDGDIAKNFKTKEVKIKDPAAGGPIAKAFEKQLLLAIDPDDIQRFYNEFYSYLASTGVDAVKTDAQFFLDLLKDPEDRRKFTRAYQDAWSISSLRYFGTKAISCMSMFPQAIFNSQLPTNKPTIPLRNSDDFFPEVPASHTWHVFCNAHNALLTRYLNVLPDWDMFQTSHPYASFHAAARCVSGGPIHITDEPGHHNISLINEITALTTQGTTVILRPSLVGRTIDMYHDYNAGQVLRVGTYTGWARTGRGILGLFNVSENRRTSLVSLQEFPGIHDDYDTKYIVRSHTRGTITDLIQPIDRNALLGVVLEDKGWEILTAYPTQAFILKRNNSSDTSEPNPTHAAVLGLLGKMTGAAAIVSSDIYVEANGRLRFDISLKALGTLGIYISDLPGWSIENDFMVTILGYPVPRKTVWKEGDDEKSKVLAVDILTAWREKKLKPGWSNEVIVQVFLG
;
A
#
# COMPACT_ATOMS: atom_id res chain seq x y z
N MET A 1 4.40 24.15 -41.96
CA MET A 1 5.07 23.45 -40.85
C MET A 1 3.97 22.81 -40.04
N SER A 2 3.80 21.51 -40.18
CA SER A 2 2.61 20.76 -39.73
C SER A 2 3.01 19.90 -38.53
N LEU A 3 2.30 20.07 -37.42
CA LEU A 3 2.51 19.47 -36.09
C LEU A 3 1.99 18.03 -35.99
N PHE A 4 2.74 17.10 -35.40
CA PHE A 4 2.27 15.96 -34.60
C PHE A 4 3.48 15.31 -33.90
N SER A 5 3.54 15.38 -32.57
CA SER A 5 4.32 14.42 -31.77
C SER A 5 3.84 14.47 -30.33
N ARG A 6 3.20 13.41 -29.84
CA ARG A 6 3.24 13.20 -28.39
C ARG A 6 4.63 12.73 -28.06
N ILE A 7 5.28 13.48 -27.20
CA ILE A 7 6.65 13.19 -26.79
C ILE A 7 6.59 12.67 -25.37
N THR A 8 7.12 11.47 -25.16
CA THR A 8 7.39 10.93 -23.82
C THR A 8 8.87 10.67 -23.71
N CYS A 9 9.50 11.10 -22.62
CA CYS A 9 10.93 10.96 -22.40
C CYS A 9 11.19 10.16 -21.12
N PHE A 10 12.26 9.37 -21.13
CA PHE A 10 12.87 8.77 -19.96
C PHE A 10 14.37 9.12 -19.94
N PRO A 11 14.93 9.68 -18.85
CA PRO A 11 14.22 10.22 -17.68
C PRO A 11 13.14 11.26 -18.03
N PRO A 12 12.07 11.37 -17.24
CA PRO A 12 10.96 12.26 -17.55
C PRO A 12 11.33 13.74 -17.43
N LEU A 13 10.84 14.55 -18.37
CA LEU A 13 10.94 16.01 -18.32
C LEU A 13 9.96 16.59 -17.29
N GLY A 14 10.28 17.77 -16.75
CA GLY A 14 9.48 18.45 -15.74
C GLY A 14 9.45 17.78 -14.37
N GLN A 15 10.30 16.77 -14.16
CA GLN A 15 10.40 16.03 -12.90
C GLN A 15 11.85 16.01 -12.42
N VAL A 16 12.03 15.82 -11.12
CA VAL A 16 13.33 15.51 -10.54
C VAL A 16 13.49 14.00 -10.57
N THR A 17 14.51 13.52 -11.28
CA THR A 17 14.86 12.10 -11.31
C THR A 17 16.17 11.89 -10.59
N CYS A 18 16.27 10.80 -9.83
CA CYS A 18 17.54 10.34 -9.24
C CYS A 18 17.98 9.06 -9.96
N PRO A 19 18.72 9.14 -11.09
CA PRO A 19 19.16 7.95 -11.80
C PRO A 19 20.06 7.10 -10.91
N GLN A 20 19.79 5.80 -10.83
CA GLN A 20 20.69 4.87 -10.15
C GLN A 20 21.97 4.72 -10.96
N ARG A 21 23.12 4.89 -10.30
CA ARG A 21 24.44 4.56 -10.86
C ARG A 21 24.62 3.05 -10.78
N ILE A 22 24.66 2.37 -11.92
CA ILE A 22 24.89 0.92 -11.99
C ILE A 22 26.36 0.64 -11.65
N GLN A 23 26.68 0.43 -10.37
CA GLN A 23 28.06 0.29 -9.89
C GLN A 23 28.80 -0.94 -10.46
N GLN A 24 28.11 -2.04 -10.75
CA GLN A 24 28.73 -3.26 -11.30
C GLN A 24 29.17 -3.12 -12.77
N ALA A 25 28.68 -2.11 -13.50
CA ALA A 25 29.02 -1.90 -14.91
C ALA A 25 30.17 -0.90 -15.14
N LEU A 26 30.66 -0.22 -14.09
CA LEU A 26 31.70 0.79 -14.22
C LEU A 26 33.09 0.14 -14.26
N SER A 27 33.46 -0.42 -15.41
CA SER A 27 34.82 -0.88 -15.70
C SER A 27 35.76 0.29 -16.02
N SER A 28 35.19 1.43 -16.42
CA SER A 28 35.89 2.69 -16.71
C SER A 28 35.02 3.91 -16.41
N GLY A 29 35.60 5.12 -16.46
CA GLY A 29 34.85 6.38 -16.37
C GLY A 29 33.91 6.65 -17.55
N GLU A 30 34.05 5.91 -18.66
CA GLU A 30 33.18 6.00 -19.84
C GLU A 30 31.83 5.29 -19.64
N ASP A 31 31.69 4.46 -18.61
CA ASP A 31 30.46 3.72 -18.30
C ASP A 31 29.44 4.53 -17.46
N ASP A 32 29.81 5.71 -16.95
CA ASP A 32 28.95 6.61 -16.15
C ASP A 32 28.10 7.52 -17.05
N THR A 33 27.26 6.91 -17.88
CA THR A 33 26.44 7.60 -18.89
C THR A 33 24.96 7.63 -18.50
N VAL A 34 24.28 8.71 -18.86
CA VAL A 34 22.82 8.81 -18.78
C VAL A 34 22.24 8.62 -20.16
N ARG A 35 21.30 7.69 -20.28
CA ARG A 35 20.59 7.45 -21.53
C ARG A 35 19.24 8.14 -21.52
N PHE A 36 18.98 8.92 -22.57
CA PHE A 36 17.65 9.44 -22.87
C PHE A 36 16.96 8.53 -23.89
N THR A 37 15.74 8.12 -23.59
CA THR A 37 14.84 7.45 -24.53
C THR A 37 13.65 8.36 -24.77
N VAL A 38 13.36 8.65 -26.03
CA VAL A 38 12.22 9.49 -26.42
C VAL A 38 11.31 8.69 -27.33
N VAL A 39 10.04 8.58 -26.92
CA VAL A 39 8.97 7.99 -27.73
C VAL A 39 8.19 9.14 -28.35
N ILE A 40 8.12 9.14 -29.67
CA ILE A 40 7.35 10.07 -30.47
C ILE A 40 6.16 9.32 -31.06
N GLU A 41 4.94 9.68 -30.67
CA GLU A 41 3.72 9.18 -31.29
C GLU A 41 3.17 10.21 -32.28
N SER A 42 2.94 9.79 -33.52
CA SER A 42 2.33 10.61 -34.59
C SER A 42 1.14 9.88 -35.22
N SER A 43 0.27 10.62 -35.91
CA SER A 43 -0.87 10.05 -36.63
C SER A 43 -0.42 9.34 -37.91
N ASN A 44 -1.03 8.18 -38.18
CA ASN A 44 -0.84 7.40 -39.41
C ASN A 44 -1.61 7.98 -40.61
N SER A 45 -2.35 9.09 -40.43
CA SER A 45 -3.13 9.74 -41.49
C SER A 45 -2.29 10.57 -42.48
N LEU A 46 -0.99 10.73 -42.23
CA LEU A 46 -0.05 11.46 -43.09
C LEU A 46 1.11 10.55 -43.50
N PRO A 47 1.75 10.80 -44.66
CA PRO A 47 2.95 10.08 -45.07
C PRO A 47 4.07 10.28 -44.05
N GLU A 48 4.85 9.22 -43.77
CA GLU A 48 6.06 9.34 -42.97
C GLU A 48 6.97 10.45 -43.52
N GLN A 49 7.43 11.33 -42.63
CA GLN A 49 8.38 12.39 -42.93
C GLN A 49 9.65 12.16 -42.11
N PRO A 50 10.83 12.53 -42.64
CA PRO A 50 12.04 12.52 -41.83
C PRO A 50 11.89 13.50 -40.66
N TRP A 51 12.34 13.08 -39.48
CA TRP A 51 12.32 13.87 -38.26
C TRP A 51 13.64 13.76 -37.53
N GLU A 52 13.97 14.80 -36.76
CA GLU A 52 15.12 14.83 -35.87
C GLU A 52 14.63 15.13 -34.45
N ALA A 53 15.21 14.45 -33.46
CA ALA A 53 14.95 14.71 -32.06
C ALA A 53 16.27 15.04 -31.35
N GLN A 54 16.24 16.06 -30.49
CA GLN A 54 17.42 16.50 -29.73
C GLN A 54 17.01 16.75 -28.28
N ILE A 55 17.85 16.34 -27.34
CA ILE A 55 17.73 16.74 -25.93
C ILE A 55 18.67 17.91 -25.68
N TRP A 56 18.12 19.02 -25.23
CA TRP A 56 18.92 20.13 -24.74
C TRP A 56 19.28 19.83 -23.29
N HIS A 57 20.55 19.99 -22.93
CA HIS A 57 21.02 19.77 -21.56
C HIS A 57 22.23 20.63 -21.21
N ASN A 58 22.47 20.77 -19.91
CA ASN A 58 23.64 21.41 -19.31
C ASN A 58 24.39 20.45 -18.34
N ILE A 59 24.24 19.13 -18.54
CA ILE A 59 24.83 18.09 -17.66
C ILE A 59 26.37 18.18 -17.60
N THR A 60 27.02 18.45 -18.73
CA THR A 60 28.50 18.47 -18.84
C THR A 60 29.10 19.87 -18.81
N ASN A 61 28.29 20.91 -19.03
CA ASN A 61 28.70 22.31 -19.10
C ASN A 61 27.53 23.18 -18.61
N PRO A 62 27.77 24.26 -17.82
CA PRO A 62 26.71 25.21 -17.44
C PRO A 62 25.92 25.80 -18.61
N GLU A 63 26.51 25.90 -19.80
CA GLU A 63 25.81 26.32 -21.02
C GLU A 63 24.97 25.17 -21.62
N TRP A 64 23.75 25.49 -22.03
CA TRP A 64 22.86 24.55 -22.69
C TRP A 64 23.40 24.17 -24.07
N SER A 65 23.45 22.87 -24.35
CA SER A 65 23.87 22.32 -25.64
C SER A 65 22.88 21.27 -26.12
N ALA A 66 22.78 21.13 -27.44
CA ALA A 66 21.92 20.13 -28.06
C ALA A 66 22.64 18.79 -28.17
N PHE A 67 21.98 17.72 -27.72
CA PHE A 67 22.39 16.33 -27.89
C PHE A 67 21.47 15.64 -28.90
N PRO A 68 21.92 15.39 -30.14
CA PRO A 68 21.12 14.70 -31.15
C PRO A 68 20.84 13.25 -30.77
N LEU A 69 19.57 12.85 -30.82
CA LEU A 69 19.15 11.47 -30.59
C LEU A 69 19.18 10.68 -31.89
N GLN A 70 19.56 9.40 -31.79
CA GLN A 70 19.53 8.46 -32.91
C GLN A 70 18.21 7.68 -32.90
N GLN A 71 17.57 7.57 -34.08
CA GLN A 71 16.41 6.71 -34.25
C GLN A 71 16.81 5.25 -34.05
N SER A 72 16.05 4.51 -33.23
CA SER A 72 16.27 3.07 -33.06
C SER A 72 15.73 2.28 -34.25
N SER A 73 16.46 1.26 -34.68
CA SER A 73 16.08 0.33 -35.74
C SER A 73 15.03 -0.71 -35.32
N SER A 74 14.72 -0.80 -34.03
CA SER A 74 13.66 -1.68 -33.47
C SER A 74 12.90 -0.93 -32.37
N PRO A 75 11.61 -1.24 -32.12
CA PRO A 75 10.85 -0.61 -31.06
C PRO A 75 11.51 -0.90 -29.70
N VAL A 76 12.12 0.14 -29.12
CA VAL A 76 12.86 0.07 -27.84
C VAL A 76 11.93 -0.08 -26.65
N VAL A 77 10.67 0.29 -26.82
CA VAL A 77 9.66 0.37 -25.76
C VAL A 77 8.44 -0.43 -26.18
N THR A 78 8.05 -1.40 -25.37
CA THR A 78 6.77 -2.11 -25.57
C THR A 78 5.64 -1.26 -25.01
N LEU A 79 4.64 -0.92 -25.83
CA LEU A 79 3.40 -0.28 -25.38
C LEU A 79 2.48 -1.32 -24.74
N MET A 80 2.26 -1.22 -23.43
CA MET A 80 1.63 -2.29 -22.65
C MET A 80 0.11 -2.32 -22.75
N ASN A 81 -0.52 -1.16 -22.96
CA ASN A 81 -1.98 -1.01 -22.90
C ASN A 81 -2.59 -0.34 -24.16
N LYS A 82 -1.80 -0.22 -25.23
CA LYS A 82 -2.23 0.33 -26.51
C LYS A 82 -1.62 -0.45 -27.67
N THR A 83 -2.35 -0.64 -28.76
CA THR A 83 -1.77 -1.10 -30.03
C THR A 83 -1.34 0.09 -30.89
N GLU A 84 -0.30 -0.09 -31.72
CA GLU A 84 0.21 0.94 -32.64
C GLU A 84 -0.87 1.49 -33.60
N SER A 85 -1.93 0.72 -33.86
CA SER A 85 -3.06 1.07 -34.72
C SER A 85 -4.09 2.05 -34.11
N GLU A 86 -4.05 2.30 -32.80
CA GLU A 86 -5.07 3.11 -32.08
C GLU A 86 -4.68 4.61 -31.97
N VAL A 87 -3.86 5.13 -32.89
CA VAL A 87 -3.64 6.59 -32.96
C VAL A 87 -4.87 7.25 -33.58
N SER A 88 -5.57 8.08 -32.80
CA SER A 88 -6.80 8.78 -33.18
C SER A 88 -6.66 9.50 -34.53
N GLN A 89 -7.64 9.28 -35.42
CA GLN A 89 -7.75 9.96 -36.72
C GLN A 89 -8.30 11.39 -36.61
N ASP A 90 -8.96 11.75 -35.49
CA ASP A 90 -9.75 12.97 -35.33
C ASP A 90 -9.22 13.92 -34.23
N SER A 91 -7.90 14.01 -34.04
CA SER A 91 -7.32 14.95 -33.08
C SER A 91 -7.06 16.33 -33.71
N ASP A 92 -7.58 17.40 -33.09
CA ASP A 92 -7.29 18.78 -33.51
C ASP A 92 -5.79 19.12 -33.43
N TRP A 93 -5.34 20.01 -34.31
CA TRP A 93 -3.94 20.47 -34.40
C TRP A 93 -3.50 21.20 -33.13
N GLN A 94 -2.43 20.73 -32.46
CA GLN A 94 -1.95 21.30 -31.20
C GLN A 94 -0.43 21.31 -31.10
N TRP A 95 0.13 22.33 -30.43
CA TRP A 95 1.57 22.43 -30.18
C TRP A 95 2.00 21.58 -28.98
N VAL A 96 3.14 20.87 -29.10
CA VAL A 96 3.68 20.01 -28.03
C VAL A 96 3.97 20.80 -26.75
N ASN A 97 4.53 22.02 -26.89
CA ASN A 97 4.76 22.91 -25.75
C ASN A 97 3.45 23.42 -25.12
N GLN A 98 2.38 23.60 -25.91
CA GLN A 98 1.06 24.00 -25.43
C GLN A 98 0.32 22.84 -24.75
N GLN A 99 0.58 21.59 -25.16
CA GLN A 99 -0.09 20.41 -24.60
C GLN A 99 0.48 20.01 -23.23
N GLN A 100 1.80 20.09 -23.03
CA GLN A 100 2.42 19.50 -21.85
C GLN A 100 2.78 20.50 -20.74
N ASN A 101 2.84 21.81 -21.02
CA ASN A 101 3.29 22.86 -20.07
C ASN A 101 4.45 22.39 -19.16
N THR A 102 5.38 21.61 -19.74
CA THR A 102 6.36 20.81 -19.00
C THR A 102 7.63 21.63 -18.86
N LYS A 103 8.07 21.79 -17.61
CA LYS A 103 9.34 22.46 -17.26
C LYS A 103 10.53 21.57 -17.65
N ASP A 104 11.74 22.10 -17.50
CA ASP A 104 12.95 21.30 -17.67
C ASP A 104 12.96 20.09 -16.72
N GLY A 105 13.52 18.96 -17.16
CA GLY A 105 13.82 17.82 -16.28
C GLY A 105 15.08 18.11 -15.47
N GLU A 106 15.12 17.64 -14.22
CA GLU A 106 16.27 17.80 -13.32
C GLU A 106 16.81 16.42 -12.94
N LEU A 107 18.11 16.20 -13.14
CA LEU A 107 18.78 14.95 -12.77
C LEU A 107 19.64 15.19 -11.53
N VAL A 108 19.36 14.42 -10.48
CA VAL A 108 20.11 14.46 -9.23
C VAL A 108 20.94 13.18 -9.14
N PHE A 109 22.26 13.32 -9.25
CA PHE A 109 23.17 12.19 -9.19
C PHE A 109 23.67 12.00 -7.76
N ALA A 110 23.45 10.80 -7.21
CA ALA A 110 24.12 10.40 -5.98
C ALA A 110 25.64 10.50 -6.13
N ALA A 111 26.37 10.73 -5.03
CA ALA A 111 27.83 10.77 -5.03
C ALA A 111 28.45 9.44 -5.53
N LYS A 112 29.64 9.49 -6.17
CA LYS A 112 30.36 8.28 -6.60
C LYS A 112 30.95 7.56 -5.38
N GLY A 113 30.18 6.64 -4.82
CA GLY A 113 30.56 5.83 -3.66
C GLY A 113 30.21 6.49 -2.32
N PRO A 114 30.21 5.72 -1.22
CA PRO A 114 29.91 6.28 0.09
C PRO A 114 31.02 7.25 0.46
N GLU A 115 30.69 8.51 0.78
CA GLU A 115 31.59 9.34 1.62
C GLU A 115 31.90 8.62 2.95
N GLN A 116 31.14 7.58 3.31
CA GLN A 116 31.36 6.72 4.47
C GLN A 116 32.63 5.85 4.42
N GLU A 117 33.27 5.59 3.26
CA GLU A 117 34.51 4.79 3.22
C GLU A 117 35.80 5.63 3.35
N ASN A 118 35.74 6.95 3.12
CA ASN A 118 36.89 7.84 3.30
C ASN A 118 36.85 8.64 4.61
N ILE A 119 35.87 8.40 5.48
CA ILE A 119 35.92 8.90 6.85
C ILE A 119 36.76 7.91 7.65
N ASN A 120 38.02 8.27 7.86
CA ASN A 120 38.91 7.61 8.82
C ASN A 120 38.11 7.41 10.12
N LEU A 121 37.93 6.16 10.59
CA LEU A 121 37.29 5.86 11.89
C LEU A 121 37.92 6.66 13.05
N ALA A 122 39.17 7.12 12.88
CA ALA A 122 39.86 8.04 13.79
C ALA A 122 39.32 9.49 13.79
N GLN A 123 38.72 10.00 12.69
CA GLN A 123 38.14 11.35 12.60
C GLN A 123 36.71 11.42 13.16
N LEU A 124 35.91 10.35 13.05
CA LEU A 124 34.59 10.24 13.72
C LEU A 124 34.71 10.25 15.25
N SER A 125 35.88 9.89 15.79
CA SER A 125 36.16 9.95 17.22
C SER A 125 36.41 11.37 17.75
N LEU A 126 36.56 12.38 16.88
CA LEU A 126 36.97 13.75 17.26
C LEU A 126 35.92 14.83 16.92
N THR A 127 34.97 14.56 16.02
CA THR A 127 33.88 15.50 15.68
C THR A 127 32.65 15.21 16.53
N SER A 128 32.05 16.25 17.09
CA SER A 128 30.82 16.08 17.89
C SER A 128 29.66 15.64 16.98
N ALA A 129 28.71 14.87 17.51
CA ALA A 129 27.52 14.44 16.76
C ALA A 129 26.74 15.63 16.17
N LYS A 130 26.75 16.77 16.86
CA LYS A 130 26.14 18.02 16.43
C LYS A 130 26.86 18.68 15.24
N GLU A 131 28.20 18.65 15.21
CA GLU A 131 28.97 19.13 14.05
C GLU A 131 28.71 18.27 12.82
N TRP A 132 28.65 16.95 12.97
CA TRP A 132 28.37 16.06 11.85
C TRP A 132 26.94 16.23 11.32
N PHE A 133 25.97 16.37 12.22
CA PHE A 133 24.58 16.67 11.87
C PHE A 133 24.44 18.04 11.16
N GLY A 134 25.35 18.99 11.41
CA GLY A 134 25.43 20.28 10.73
C GLY A 134 25.63 20.23 9.22
N LYS A 135 25.98 19.06 8.63
CA LYS A 135 25.95 18.84 7.16
C LYS A 135 24.53 18.93 6.58
N TYR A 136 23.53 18.60 7.39
CA TYR A 136 22.14 18.44 6.96
C TYR A 136 21.23 19.60 7.38
N PHE A 137 21.62 20.32 8.43
CA PHE A 137 20.85 21.43 8.98
C PHE A 137 21.75 22.61 9.34
N ASP A 138 21.40 23.78 8.82
CA ASP A 138 22.06 25.05 9.16
C ASP A 138 21.40 25.66 10.41
N GLY A 139 22.21 26.25 11.29
CA GLY A 139 21.71 27.00 12.44
C GLY A 139 21.04 26.13 13.52
N ILE A 140 21.60 24.96 13.82
CA ILE A 140 21.05 24.04 14.82
C ILE A 140 20.97 24.70 16.21
N SER A 141 19.79 24.68 16.84
CA SER A 141 19.57 25.31 18.15
C SER A 141 20.48 24.73 19.24
N ASN A 142 20.90 25.57 20.18
CA ASN A 142 21.64 25.17 21.38
C ASN A 142 20.77 24.53 22.46
N ASP A 143 19.44 24.64 22.34
CA ASP A 143 18.48 24.03 23.26
C ASP A 143 18.21 22.55 22.96
N LEU A 144 18.82 22.02 21.89
CA LEU A 144 18.69 20.63 21.46
C LEU A 144 20.00 19.87 21.64
N GLU A 145 19.87 18.66 22.18
CA GLU A 145 20.93 17.67 22.23
C GLU A 145 20.83 16.76 21.00
N VAL A 146 21.97 16.53 20.35
CA VAL A 146 22.07 15.68 19.15
C VAL A 146 23.02 14.52 19.49
N GLU A 147 22.50 13.31 19.43
CA GLU A 147 23.25 12.09 19.71
C GLU A 147 23.28 11.18 18.47
N SER A 148 24.46 10.70 18.11
CA SER A 148 24.61 9.71 17.03
C SER A 148 24.22 8.33 17.52
N ARG A 149 23.46 7.58 16.71
CA ARG A 149 23.02 6.21 16.99
C ARG A 149 23.49 5.25 15.89
N LYS A 150 23.75 4.00 16.26
CA LYS A 150 24.03 2.95 15.28
C LYS A 150 22.72 2.51 14.62
N SER A 151 22.62 2.70 13.30
CA SER A 151 21.47 2.24 12.53
C SER A 151 21.46 0.72 12.33
N GLU A 152 20.25 0.14 12.35
CA GLU A 152 20.00 -1.25 11.95
C GLU A 152 19.62 -1.38 10.46
N ALA A 153 19.54 -0.26 9.73
CA ALA A 153 19.37 -0.23 8.29
C ALA A 153 20.72 0.09 7.62
N PRO A 154 21.43 -0.89 7.03
CA PRO A 154 22.74 -0.68 6.42
C PRO A 154 22.70 0.42 5.35
N GLY A 155 23.73 1.29 5.32
CA GLY A 155 23.80 2.43 4.40
C GLY A 155 23.09 3.70 4.89
N SER A 156 22.62 3.74 6.14
CA SER A 156 22.09 4.95 6.78
C SER A 156 22.92 5.43 7.96
N THR A 157 22.89 6.75 8.15
CA THR A 157 23.31 7.45 9.37
C THR A 157 22.06 7.78 10.19
N LEU A 158 22.17 7.80 11.52
CA LEU A 158 21.02 7.96 12.42
C LEU A 158 21.40 8.84 13.60
N TRP A 159 20.52 9.79 13.92
CA TRP A 159 20.62 10.68 15.06
C TRP A 159 19.35 10.66 15.89
N HIS A 160 19.53 10.77 17.20
CA HIS A 160 18.47 11.03 18.16
C HIS A 160 18.60 12.47 18.67
N ILE A 161 17.55 13.24 18.46
CA ILE A 161 17.45 14.64 18.87
C ILE A 161 16.51 14.72 20.06
N SER A 162 16.97 15.32 21.15
CA SER A 162 16.19 15.50 22.36
C SER A 162 16.28 16.94 22.88
N GLY A 163 15.30 17.33 23.69
CA GLY A 163 15.22 18.67 24.27
C GLY A 163 14.28 18.68 25.47
N ASN A 164 14.31 19.76 26.26
CA ASN A 164 13.53 19.87 27.49
C ASN A 164 12.15 20.50 27.24
N VAL A 165 11.11 19.88 27.80
CA VAL A 165 9.75 20.42 27.83
C VAL A 165 9.31 20.59 29.27
N GLY A 166 8.88 21.80 29.62
CA GLY A 166 8.42 22.12 30.97
C GLY A 166 7.22 21.27 31.43
N PRO A 167 6.90 21.23 32.73
CA PRO A 167 5.73 20.52 33.24
C PRO A 167 4.42 21.21 32.86
N ALA A 168 3.33 20.43 32.84
CA ALA A 168 1.96 20.93 32.82
C ALA A 168 1.65 21.74 34.11
N LYS A 169 0.97 22.87 33.96
CA LYS A 169 0.56 23.79 35.03
C LYS A 169 -0.84 24.33 34.75
N ASP A 170 -1.65 24.51 35.79
CA ASP A 170 -2.96 25.16 35.71
C ASP A 170 -3.88 24.59 34.59
N SER A 171 -3.95 23.25 34.50
CA SER A 171 -4.70 22.52 33.45
C SER A 171 -4.27 22.86 32.00
N GLN A 172 -3.06 23.37 31.81
CA GLN A 172 -2.41 23.54 30.51
C GLN A 172 -1.18 22.64 30.39
N PRO A 173 -0.91 22.06 29.22
CA PRO A 173 0.31 21.29 29.00
C PRO A 173 1.53 22.21 29.07
N GLY A 174 2.69 21.65 29.41
CA GLY A 174 3.96 22.34 29.17
C GLY A 174 4.21 22.40 27.67
N ILE A 175 4.43 23.59 27.11
CA ILE A 175 4.61 23.80 25.67
C ILE A 175 6.03 24.28 25.40
N THR A 176 6.68 23.67 24.42
CA THR A 176 7.98 24.09 23.92
C THR A 176 7.95 24.06 22.39
N ASN A 177 8.39 25.16 21.76
CA ASN A 177 8.63 25.25 20.33
C ASN A 177 10.10 25.60 20.13
N VAL A 178 10.88 24.70 19.53
CA VAL A 178 12.32 24.90 19.31
C VAL A 178 12.62 24.72 17.83
N VAL A 179 13.40 25.64 17.30
CA VAL A 179 13.89 25.56 15.92
C VAL A 179 14.98 24.48 15.86
N LEU A 180 14.79 23.47 15.03
CA LEU A 180 15.81 22.46 14.76
C LEU A 180 16.94 23.02 13.89
N GLY A 181 16.58 23.79 12.86
CA GLY A 181 17.50 24.35 11.87
C GLY A 181 16.88 24.40 10.48
N MET A 182 17.57 25.01 9.53
CA MET A 182 17.16 25.06 8.13
C MET A 182 17.70 23.84 7.37
N PRO A 183 16.84 23.03 6.69
CA PRO A 183 17.30 21.92 5.88
C PRO A 183 18.28 22.38 4.78
N SER A 184 19.53 21.91 4.83
CA SER A 184 20.57 22.34 3.91
C SER A 184 20.43 21.63 2.55
N ARG A 185 20.63 22.38 1.45
CA ARG A 185 20.69 21.86 0.06
C ARG A 185 19.45 21.08 -0.41
N THR A 186 18.28 21.40 0.12
CA THR A 186 17.01 20.74 -0.23
C THR A 186 16.55 21.13 -1.63
N ILE A 187 16.25 20.13 -2.48
CA ILE A 187 15.56 20.29 -3.75
C ILE A 187 14.06 20.10 -3.56
N LEU A 188 13.65 18.93 -3.07
CA LEU A 188 12.24 18.58 -2.83
C LEU A 188 12.05 18.17 -1.39
N TYR A 189 10.84 18.41 -0.87
CA TYR A 189 10.42 17.86 0.41
C TYR A 189 9.08 17.15 0.30
N PHE A 190 8.91 16.20 1.21
CA PHE A 190 7.69 15.45 1.46
C PHE A 190 7.41 15.47 2.96
N ALA A 191 6.15 15.60 3.37
CA ALA A 191 5.75 15.44 4.76
C ALA A 191 4.42 14.71 4.86
N LEU A 192 4.27 13.88 5.91
CA LEU A 192 2.96 13.39 6.35
C LEU A 192 2.46 14.31 7.46
N VAL A 193 1.48 15.13 7.09
CA VAL A 193 0.86 16.11 7.96
C VAL A 193 -0.45 15.62 8.52
N ARG A 194 -0.81 16.16 9.68
CA ARG A 194 -2.12 15.98 10.30
C ARG A 194 -3.12 16.88 9.60
N VAL A 195 -3.68 16.42 8.48
CA VAL A 195 -4.67 17.17 7.67
C VAL A 195 -5.81 17.67 8.57
N TRP A 196 -6.22 16.80 9.48
CA TRP A 196 -6.93 17.16 10.70
C TRP A 196 -6.65 16.07 11.75
N THR A 197 -7.25 16.17 12.94
CA THR A 197 -6.87 15.33 14.08
C THR A 197 -6.84 13.80 13.82
N PRO A 198 -7.81 13.17 13.12
CA PRO A 198 -7.81 11.72 12.91
C PRO A 198 -6.90 11.23 11.79
N TRP A 199 -6.54 12.08 10.83
CA TRP A 199 -5.96 11.62 9.56
C TRP A 199 -4.64 12.29 9.19
N LEU A 200 -3.76 11.48 8.62
CA LEU A 200 -2.56 11.95 7.93
C LEU A 200 -2.83 12.17 6.45
N GLY A 201 -2.04 13.04 5.84
CA GLY A 201 -2.00 13.20 4.40
C GLY A 201 -0.68 13.82 3.92
N PRO A 202 -0.34 13.62 2.64
CA PRO A 202 0.92 14.12 2.08
C PRO A 202 0.91 15.64 1.85
N ARG A 203 2.06 16.27 2.08
CA ARG A 203 2.41 17.60 1.58
C ARG A 203 3.75 17.52 0.87
N HIS A 204 3.88 18.28 -0.20
CA HIS A 204 5.07 18.32 -1.03
C HIS A 204 5.46 19.77 -1.29
N GLY A 205 6.71 19.97 -1.68
CA GLY A 205 7.15 21.25 -2.19
C GLY A 205 8.61 21.26 -2.60
N ARG A 206 9.06 22.41 -3.10
CA ARG A 206 10.40 22.61 -3.65
C ARG A 206 11.16 23.71 -2.89
N GLY A 207 12.43 23.46 -2.59
CA GLY A 207 13.32 24.42 -1.94
C GLY A 207 12.93 24.70 -0.49
N LYS A 208 12.38 25.89 -0.23
CA LYS A 208 12.09 26.38 1.12
C LYS A 208 10.96 25.57 1.77
N PHE A 209 11.27 24.88 2.87
CA PHE A 209 10.32 24.05 3.59
C PHE A 209 9.18 24.88 4.19
N ARG A 210 7.93 24.55 3.87
CA ARG A 210 6.74 25.23 4.37
C ARG A 210 5.61 24.25 4.58
N LEU A 211 5.02 24.29 5.75
CA LEU A 211 3.83 23.52 6.11
C LEU A 211 2.77 24.43 6.70
N THR A 212 1.53 24.13 6.38
CA THR A 212 0.35 24.73 7.00
C THR A 212 -0.11 23.96 8.24
N GLU A 213 0.13 22.66 8.26
CA GLU A 213 -0.25 21.74 9.33
C GLU A 213 0.97 21.11 10.00
N ASP A 214 0.77 20.56 11.19
CA ASP A 214 1.81 19.83 11.90
C ASP A 214 2.07 18.45 11.27
N ALA A 215 3.33 18.10 11.08
CA ALA A 215 3.81 16.84 10.53
C ALA A 215 4.29 15.85 11.59
N ILE A 216 4.14 14.56 11.29
CA ILE A 216 4.74 13.46 12.07
C ILE A 216 6.02 12.96 11.39
N LEU A 217 6.05 12.98 10.06
CA LEU A 217 7.17 12.54 9.23
C LEU A 217 7.50 13.64 8.22
N CYS A 218 8.78 13.99 8.10
CA CYS A 218 9.29 14.86 7.04
C CYS A 218 10.43 14.16 6.30
N SER A 219 10.58 14.43 5.01
CA SER A 219 11.71 13.99 4.21
C SER A 219 12.17 15.06 3.26
N PHE A 220 13.49 15.18 3.09
CA PHE A 220 14.14 16.14 2.22
C PHE A 220 15.05 15.40 1.23
N LEU A 221 14.80 15.58 -0.07
CA LEU A 221 15.73 15.18 -1.13
C LEU A 221 16.73 16.31 -1.33
N ARG A 222 18.01 15.98 -1.20
CA ARG A 222 19.11 16.92 -1.40
C ARG A 222 19.66 16.88 -2.82
N ASP A 223 20.39 17.91 -3.18
CA ASP A 223 21.12 18.02 -4.46
C ASP A 223 22.29 17.06 -4.63
N ASP A 224 22.72 16.38 -3.56
CA ASP A 224 23.68 15.28 -3.56
C ASP A 224 23.02 13.89 -3.65
N GLY A 225 21.69 13.84 -3.79
CA GLY A 225 20.90 12.62 -3.90
C GLY A 225 20.63 11.91 -2.57
N GLU A 226 21.09 12.44 -1.43
CA GLU A 226 20.74 11.88 -0.12
C GLU A 226 19.31 12.28 0.29
N HIS A 227 18.63 11.34 0.93
CA HIS A 227 17.34 11.53 1.56
C HIS A 227 17.53 11.71 3.06
N VAL A 228 17.05 12.82 3.61
CA VAL A 228 17.04 13.07 5.06
C VAL A 228 15.61 12.89 5.58
N VAL A 229 15.37 11.92 6.44
CA VAL A 229 14.04 11.57 6.98
C VAL A 229 14.00 11.89 8.48
N LEU A 230 12.95 12.59 8.92
CA LEU A 230 12.72 12.99 10.30
C LEU A 230 11.40 12.38 10.77
N LEU A 231 11.41 11.75 11.94
CA LEU A 231 10.24 11.18 12.59
C LEU A 231 10.08 11.79 13.99
N ALA A 232 8.97 12.47 14.23
CA ALA A 232 8.62 13.00 15.54
C ALA A 232 7.98 11.91 16.41
N VAL A 233 8.70 11.47 17.44
CA VAL A 233 8.26 10.37 18.31
C VAL A 233 7.37 10.93 19.41
N SER A 234 6.15 10.39 19.54
CA SER A 234 5.12 10.88 20.47
C SER A 234 4.64 9.81 21.44
N GLY A 235 3.95 10.22 22.49
CA GLY A 235 3.30 9.35 23.48
C GLY A 235 4.24 8.77 24.54
N ILE A 236 5.56 8.78 24.31
CA ILE A 236 6.55 8.38 25.32
C ILE A 236 6.51 9.38 26.47
N ASN A 237 6.35 8.86 27.69
CA ASN A 237 6.18 9.66 28.89
C ASN A 237 5.17 10.79 28.70
N ASN A 238 4.01 10.55 28.06
CA ASN A 238 2.95 11.55 27.86
C ASN A 238 3.42 12.88 27.21
N VAL A 239 4.45 12.81 26.35
CA VAL A 239 4.89 13.95 25.52
C VAL A 239 4.41 13.74 24.10
N LEU A 240 3.68 14.72 23.55
CA LEU A 240 3.31 14.80 22.15
C LEU A 240 4.34 15.68 21.44
N THR A 241 4.95 15.19 20.36
CA THR A 241 5.93 15.92 19.55
C THR A 241 5.53 15.87 18.08
N VAL A 242 5.56 17.02 17.41
CA VAL A 242 5.27 17.17 15.98
C VAL A 242 6.25 18.15 15.33
N LEU A 243 6.30 18.17 14.01
CA LEU A 243 7.18 19.02 13.20
C LEU A 243 6.34 20.10 12.49
N GLY A 244 6.80 21.34 12.48
CA GLY A 244 6.25 22.42 11.67
C GLY A 244 7.36 23.15 10.91
N SER A 245 7.00 24.24 10.23
CA SER A 245 7.96 25.11 9.53
C SER A 245 7.99 26.51 10.11
N GLY A 246 9.18 27.14 10.13
CA GLY A 246 9.37 28.57 10.40
C GLY A 246 9.23 29.44 9.15
N ASP A 247 9.21 30.76 9.33
CA ASP A 247 9.03 31.73 8.24
C ASP A 247 10.18 31.69 7.21
N ASN A 248 11.39 31.31 7.64
CA ASN A 248 12.57 31.17 6.79
C ASN A 248 12.80 29.74 6.30
N GLY A 249 11.85 28.84 6.55
CA GLY A 249 11.90 27.45 6.10
C GLY A 249 12.69 26.53 7.05
N GLU A 250 12.83 26.96 8.30
CA GLU A 250 13.38 26.13 9.36
C GLU A 250 12.41 25.00 9.72
N VAL A 251 12.92 23.84 10.12
CA VAL A 251 12.11 22.83 10.80
C VAL A 251 11.93 23.26 12.26
N VAL A 252 10.68 23.29 12.73
CA VAL A 252 10.33 23.67 14.10
C VAL A 252 9.76 22.43 14.80
N ILE A 253 10.38 22.03 15.91
CA ILE A 253 9.86 20.97 16.76
C ILE A 253 8.87 21.61 17.74
N LYS A 254 7.61 21.18 17.70
CA LYS A 254 6.57 21.60 18.63
C LYS A 254 6.26 20.44 19.56
N SER A 255 6.24 20.68 20.87
CA SER A 255 5.99 19.63 21.85
C SER A 255 5.09 20.07 23.00
N HIS A 256 4.22 19.15 23.42
CA HIS A 256 3.31 19.30 24.56
C HIS A 256 3.59 18.20 25.58
N ASN A 257 3.88 18.58 26.83
CA ASN A 257 4.10 17.68 27.95
C ASN A 257 2.90 17.70 28.89
N ASP A 258 2.26 16.53 29.05
CA ASP A 258 1.10 16.36 29.92
C ASP A 258 1.46 15.92 31.35
N ASN A 259 2.74 15.75 31.69
CA ASN A 259 3.15 15.41 33.05
C ASN A 259 3.24 16.64 33.96
N THR A 260 3.11 16.40 35.26
CA THR A 260 3.36 17.40 36.30
C THR A 260 4.86 17.68 36.52
N THR A 261 5.74 16.90 35.88
CA THR A 261 7.19 17.07 35.87
C THR A 261 7.68 17.42 34.48
N ALA A 262 8.85 18.07 34.39
CA ALA A 262 9.51 18.26 33.10
C ALA A 262 9.80 16.89 32.45
N SER A 263 9.79 16.86 31.12
CA SER A 263 10.03 15.66 30.32
C SER A 263 10.81 16.05 29.05
N SER A 264 11.13 15.07 28.22
CA SER A 264 11.93 15.29 27.01
C SER A 264 11.13 15.05 25.74
N LEU A 265 11.28 15.95 24.77
CA LEU A 265 10.84 15.73 23.39
C LEU A 265 11.82 14.82 22.66
N GLN A 266 11.36 14.08 21.65
CA GLN A 266 12.18 13.12 20.90
C GLN A 266 11.89 13.20 19.40
N VAL A 267 12.95 13.42 18.61
CA VAL A 267 12.91 13.36 17.14
C VAL A 267 14.04 12.47 16.65
N LEU A 268 13.73 11.55 15.76
CA LEU A 268 14.71 10.68 15.10
C LEU A 268 14.98 11.20 13.70
N VAL A 269 16.25 11.26 13.32
CA VAL A 269 16.66 11.73 11.99
C VAL A 269 17.61 10.74 11.36
N SER A 270 17.42 10.42 10.09
CA SER A 270 18.32 9.57 9.34
C SER A 270 18.64 10.15 7.96
N ALA A 271 19.85 9.93 7.46
CA ALA A 271 20.23 10.22 6.10
C ALA A 271 20.73 8.94 5.38
N ALA A 272 20.30 8.74 4.14
CA ALA A 272 20.76 7.65 3.28
C ALA A 272 20.56 7.97 1.79
N ALA A 273 21.30 7.29 0.91
CA ALA A 273 21.12 7.38 -0.55
C ALA A 273 19.80 6.78 -1.06
N ASN A 274 19.07 6.04 -0.23
CA ASN A 274 17.78 5.47 -0.55
C ASN A 274 16.78 5.83 0.56
N PHE A 275 15.63 6.41 0.17
CA PHE A 275 14.58 6.81 1.09
C PHE A 275 14.08 5.67 1.98
N GLU A 276 13.88 4.46 1.42
CA GLU A 276 13.40 3.29 2.18
C GLU A 276 14.40 2.88 3.26
N VAL A 277 15.70 3.05 3.01
CA VAL A 277 16.76 2.79 4.00
C VAL A 277 16.70 3.84 5.11
N ALA A 278 16.57 5.13 4.77
CA ALA A 278 16.47 6.22 5.75
C ALA A 278 15.22 6.12 6.64
N ILE A 279 14.03 5.85 6.06
CA ILE A 279 12.81 5.68 6.85
C ILE A 279 12.86 4.40 7.70
N SER A 280 13.44 3.31 7.19
CA SER A 280 13.62 2.08 7.99
C SER A 280 14.47 2.35 9.24
N ALA A 281 15.54 3.15 9.10
CA ALA A 281 16.42 3.50 10.22
C ALA A 281 15.68 4.20 11.37
N VAL A 282 14.89 5.26 11.06
CA VAL A 282 14.14 5.99 12.09
C VAL A 282 13.02 5.14 12.70
N ILE A 283 12.37 4.27 11.92
CA ILE A 283 11.32 3.38 12.42
C ILE A 283 11.90 2.31 13.36
N TYR A 284 13.00 1.67 12.97
CA TYR A 284 13.62 0.63 13.80
C TYR A 284 14.10 1.19 15.13
N GLU A 285 14.63 2.40 15.14
CA GLU A 285 14.99 3.08 16.37
C GLU A 285 13.75 3.49 17.19
N ALA A 286 12.71 4.01 16.56
CA ALA A 286 11.45 4.34 17.24
C ALA A 286 10.84 3.13 17.96
N ARG A 287 10.92 1.93 17.36
CA ARG A 287 10.48 0.67 17.99
C ARG A 287 11.26 0.35 19.26
N LYS A 288 12.53 0.72 19.37
CA LYS A 288 13.32 0.55 20.61
C LYS A 288 12.87 1.52 21.69
N LEU A 289 12.56 2.77 21.31
CA LEU A 289 12.12 3.81 22.24
C LEU A 289 10.76 3.53 22.86
N VAL A 290 9.82 2.95 22.10
CA VAL A 290 8.46 2.64 22.60
C VAL A 290 8.34 1.31 23.35
N ARG A 291 9.39 0.48 23.37
CA ARG A 291 9.37 -0.79 24.11
C ARG A 291 9.45 -0.52 25.64
N PRO A 292 8.60 -1.15 26.47
CA PRO A 292 8.72 -1.03 27.91
C PRO A 292 10.02 -1.65 28.39
N TYR A 293 10.82 -0.88 29.13
CA TYR A 293 12.12 -1.27 29.73
C TYR A 293 12.05 -2.47 30.72
N SER A 294 10.87 -3.03 30.97
CA SER A 294 10.64 -4.14 31.92
C SER A 294 10.57 -5.53 31.28
N ALA A 295 10.67 -5.65 29.95
CA ALA A 295 10.88 -6.94 29.31
C ALA A 295 12.39 -7.16 29.22
N GLU A 296 12.93 -8.00 30.10
CA GLU A 296 14.28 -8.57 29.94
C GLU A 296 14.45 -9.01 28.49
N THR A 297 15.66 -8.86 27.97
CA THR A 297 16.10 -9.38 26.68
C THR A 297 15.90 -10.89 26.63
N THR A 298 14.68 -11.34 26.33
CA THR A 298 14.46 -12.67 25.80
C THR A 298 15.15 -12.67 24.45
N ASP A 299 16.08 -13.60 24.27
CA ASP A 299 16.84 -13.82 23.05
C ASP A 299 15.99 -13.52 21.82
N ARG A 300 16.57 -12.77 20.87
CA ARG A 300 15.98 -12.45 19.56
C ARG A 300 15.16 -13.63 19.06
N ILE A 301 13.84 -13.55 19.15
CA ILE A 301 12.99 -14.27 18.20
C ILE A 301 13.31 -13.56 16.87
N PRO A 302 13.91 -14.26 15.90
CA PRO A 302 14.25 -13.65 14.63
C PRO A 302 13.01 -13.01 14.04
N THR A 303 13.18 -11.87 13.37
CA THR A 303 12.23 -11.38 12.37
C THR A 303 11.66 -12.60 11.61
N PRO A 304 10.33 -12.78 11.51
CA PRO A 304 9.81 -13.90 10.77
C PRO A 304 10.44 -13.84 9.38
N VAL A 305 11.24 -14.85 9.06
CA VAL A 305 11.64 -15.13 7.69
C VAL A 305 10.31 -15.31 7.00
N SER A 306 9.91 -14.34 6.18
CA SER A 306 8.66 -14.47 5.45
C SER A 306 8.84 -15.59 4.44
N PRO A 307 7.86 -16.49 4.34
CA PRO A 307 6.72 -16.73 5.18
C PRO A 307 7.07 -17.55 6.43
N PRO A 308 6.28 -17.37 7.51
CA PRO A 308 6.35 -18.19 8.71
C PRO A 308 6.22 -19.68 8.34
N GLY A 309 7.10 -20.52 8.88
CA GLY A 309 6.93 -21.96 8.79
C GLY A 309 5.84 -22.44 9.75
N ASP A 310 4.95 -23.28 9.23
CA ASP A 310 4.01 -24.18 9.92
C ASP A 310 3.74 -23.87 11.41
N ASP A 311 2.78 -22.98 11.68
CA ASP A 311 2.30 -22.73 13.04
C ASP A 311 1.47 -23.93 13.55
N VAL A 312 1.96 -24.52 14.64
CA VAL A 312 1.31 -25.61 15.38
C VAL A 312 -0.01 -25.12 15.98
N VAL A 313 -1.12 -25.69 15.51
CA VAL A 313 -2.45 -25.54 16.12
C VAL A 313 -2.59 -26.55 17.27
N LEU A 314 -2.85 -26.09 18.48
CA LEU A 314 -3.34 -26.93 19.58
C LEU A 314 -4.80 -27.32 19.26
N VAL A 315 -5.00 -28.56 18.84
CA VAL A 315 -6.31 -29.09 18.45
C VAL A 315 -7.04 -29.62 19.69
N GLU A 316 -8.17 -28.98 20.05
CA GLU A 316 -9.23 -29.67 20.82
C GLU A 316 -9.86 -30.75 19.92
N LYS A 317 -10.21 -31.90 20.51
CA LYS A 317 -10.68 -33.11 19.81
C LYS A 317 -11.61 -32.79 18.62
N ASP A 318 -11.21 -33.27 17.44
CA ASP A 318 -11.81 -33.13 16.10
C ASP A 318 -11.14 -32.05 15.23
N ALA A 319 -10.02 -32.43 14.58
CA ALA A 319 -9.28 -31.57 13.65
C ALA A 319 -10.08 -31.36 12.35
N GLU A 320 -10.59 -30.16 12.12
CA GLU A 320 -11.05 -29.73 10.80
C GLU A 320 -9.95 -28.93 10.08
N ALA A 321 -9.71 -29.24 8.81
CA ALA A 321 -8.77 -28.50 7.97
C ALA A 321 -9.27 -27.06 7.70
N GLN A 322 -8.74 -26.07 8.41
CA GLN A 322 -9.06 -24.67 8.16
C GLN A 322 -8.01 -24.02 7.24
N TRP A 323 -8.49 -23.26 6.25
CA TRP A 323 -7.65 -22.41 5.41
C TRP A 323 -7.07 -21.29 6.29
N LEU A 324 -5.82 -20.88 6.04
CA LEU A 324 -5.23 -19.64 6.57
C LEU A 324 -5.86 -18.40 5.90
N SER A 325 -7.18 -18.34 5.81
CA SER A 325 -7.92 -17.09 5.61
C SER A 325 -7.74 -16.28 6.86
N GLU A 326 -7.19 -15.08 6.72
CA GLU A 326 -7.52 -14.04 7.66
C GLU A 326 -8.85 -13.41 7.24
N TRP A 327 -9.59 -12.88 8.21
CA TRP A 327 -10.91 -12.31 7.92
C TRP A 327 -10.85 -11.20 6.86
N TYR A 328 -9.76 -10.43 6.84
CA TYR A 328 -9.51 -9.36 5.86
C TYR A 328 -9.17 -9.86 4.44
N ASP A 329 -9.07 -11.17 4.21
CA ASP A 329 -8.97 -11.76 2.87
C ASP A 329 -10.36 -12.06 2.25
N GLY A 330 -11.44 -11.88 3.02
CA GLY A 330 -12.82 -12.00 2.53
C GLY A 330 -13.31 -10.74 1.86
N LEU A 331 -14.05 -10.88 0.75
CA LEU A 331 -14.80 -9.75 0.19
C LEU A 331 -15.84 -9.30 1.22
N THR A 332 -15.84 -8.01 1.54
CA THR A 332 -16.67 -7.44 2.59
C THR A 332 -17.71 -6.48 2.02
N TYR A 333 -18.95 -6.56 2.50
CA TYR A 333 -19.96 -5.52 2.26
C TYR A 333 -20.09 -4.62 3.49
N CYS A 334 -19.99 -3.31 3.29
CA CYS A 334 -20.21 -2.30 4.32
C CYS A 334 -21.50 -1.53 4.04
N THR A 335 -22.37 -1.38 5.04
CA THR A 335 -23.71 -0.80 4.86
C THR A 335 -23.73 0.72 4.68
N TRP A 336 -22.63 1.44 4.94
CA TRP A 336 -22.62 2.91 5.06
C TRP A 336 -23.20 3.67 3.85
N ASN A 337 -22.59 3.55 2.66
CA ASN A 337 -23.09 4.27 1.48
C ASN A 337 -24.30 3.55 0.85
N GLY A 338 -24.29 2.22 0.84
CA GLY A 338 -25.32 1.43 0.16
C GLY A 338 -26.70 1.45 0.82
N LEU A 339 -26.77 1.51 2.16
CA LEU A 339 -28.04 1.51 2.91
C LEU A 339 -28.32 2.82 3.64
N GLY A 340 -27.32 3.68 3.80
CA GLY A 340 -27.42 4.96 4.48
C GLY A 340 -27.67 4.84 5.98
N GLN A 341 -28.00 5.96 6.60
CA GLN A 341 -28.10 6.08 8.05
C GLN A 341 -29.39 5.47 8.63
N ASP A 342 -30.50 5.43 7.90
CA ASP A 342 -31.76 4.84 8.38
C ASP A 342 -31.72 3.30 8.28
N LEU A 343 -30.83 2.67 9.04
CA LEU A 343 -30.55 1.25 8.93
C LEU A 343 -31.61 0.40 9.66
N THR A 344 -32.17 -0.59 8.97
CA THR A 344 -33.13 -1.54 9.57
C THR A 344 -32.73 -2.99 9.27
N GLU A 345 -33.18 -3.93 10.10
CA GLU A 345 -32.99 -5.37 9.87
C GLU A 345 -33.51 -5.79 8.50
N GLU A 346 -34.66 -5.23 8.08
CA GLU A 346 -35.26 -5.49 6.77
C GLU A 346 -34.36 -5.01 5.61
N LYS A 347 -33.81 -3.79 5.69
CA LYS A 347 -32.88 -3.27 4.68
C LYS A 347 -31.64 -4.15 4.56
N ILE A 348 -31.09 -4.64 5.68
CA ILE A 348 -29.93 -5.55 5.66
C ILE A 348 -30.29 -6.88 4.98
N PHE A 349 -31.40 -7.52 5.34
CA PHE A 349 -31.79 -8.77 4.68
C PHE A 349 -32.08 -8.59 3.19
N ASN A 350 -32.80 -7.53 2.81
CA ASN A 350 -33.06 -7.22 1.41
C ASN A 350 -31.76 -6.99 0.63
N ALA A 351 -30.78 -6.33 1.23
CA ALA A 351 -29.46 -6.14 0.63
C ALA A 351 -28.74 -7.46 0.39
N LEU A 352 -28.70 -8.34 1.39
CA LEU A 352 -28.04 -9.64 1.31
C LEU A 352 -28.74 -10.59 0.32
N ASP A 353 -30.07 -10.59 0.28
CA ASP A 353 -30.86 -11.35 -0.70
C ASP A 353 -30.60 -10.83 -2.12
N THR A 354 -30.47 -9.52 -2.29
CA THR A 354 -30.17 -8.88 -3.57
C THR A 354 -28.75 -9.18 -4.05
N LEU A 355 -27.73 -9.05 -3.18
CA LEU A 355 -26.35 -9.44 -3.48
C LEU A 355 -26.28 -10.90 -3.96
N LYS A 356 -26.93 -11.80 -3.21
CA LYS A 356 -26.97 -13.23 -3.53
C LYS A 356 -27.66 -13.50 -4.87
N SER A 357 -28.79 -12.85 -5.16
CA SER A 357 -29.52 -13.05 -6.42
C SER A 357 -28.76 -12.54 -7.65
N HIS A 358 -27.88 -11.55 -7.47
CA HIS A 358 -26.99 -11.02 -8.51
C HIS A 358 -25.64 -11.76 -8.59
N GLY A 359 -25.44 -12.81 -7.79
CA GLY A 359 -24.21 -13.62 -7.80
C GLY A 359 -23.03 -12.98 -7.04
N VAL A 360 -23.26 -11.93 -6.26
CA VAL A 360 -22.25 -11.35 -5.38
C VAL A 360 -22.22 -12.14 -4.07
N ASN A 361 -21.18 -12.95 -3.90
CA ASN A 361 -20.99 -13.75 -2.70
C ASN A 361 -19.97 -13.07 -1.79
N ILE A 362 -20.44 -12.45 -0.71
CA ILE A 362 -19.58 -11.83 0.31
C ILE A 362 -19.27 -12.80 1.44
N SER A 363 -18.11 -12.62 2.05
CA SER A 363 -17.66 -13.42 3.21
C SER A 363 -17.87 -12.64 4.51
N ASN A 364 -17.76 -11.31 4.46
CA ASN A 364 -17.89 -10.45 5.63
C ASN A 364 -18.99 -9.41 5.44
N LEU A 365 -19.71 -9.12 6.52
CA LEU A 365 -20.67 -8.02 6.61
C LEU A 365 -20.20 -7.05 7.70
N ILE A 366 -20.03 -5.78 7.35
CA ILE A 366 -19.86 -4.68 8.31
C ILE A 366 -21.16 -3.90 8.36
N ILE A 367 -21.80 -3.95 9.53
CA ILE A 367 -22.95 -3.12 9.87
C ILE A 367 -22.39 -1.80 10.42
N ASP A 368 -22.40 -0.77 9.58
CA ASP A 368 -21.85 0.54 9.89
C ASP A 368 -22.79 1.31 10.85
N ASP A 369 -22.51 2.60 11.06
CA ASP A 369 -23.15 3.46 12.04
C ASP A 369 -24.71 3.43 12.01
N ASN A 370 -25.31 3.74 13.17
CA ASN A 370 -26.74 3.84 13.46
C ASN A 370 -27.49 2.52 13.74
N TRP A 371 -26.78 1.50 14.24
CA TRP A 371 -27.40 0.29 14.83
C TRP A 371 -27.59 0.37 16.37
N GLN A 372 -26.92 1.32 17.04
CA GLN A 372 -26.97 1.55 18.49
C GLN A 372 -28.12 2.48 18.89
N THR A 373 -28.67 2.31 20.11
CA THR A 373 -29.77 3.17 20.61
C THR A 373 -29.31 4.61 20.92
N LEU A 374 -30.03 5.59 20.39
CA LEU A 374 -29.82 7.02 20.62
C LEU A 374 -30.95 7.62 21.49
N ASP A 375 -30.64 8.60 22.32
CA ASP A 375 -31.57 9.22 23.27
C ASP A 375 -32.51 10.28 22.65
N ASN A 376 -32.50 10.42 21.31
CA ASN A 376 -33.30 11.38 20.55
C ASN A 376 -33.85 10.84 19.20
N GLU A 377 -34.64 9.74 19.19
CA GLU A 377 -35.80 9.58 18.28
C GLU A 377 -36.76 8.38 18.62
N GLY A 378 -38.02 8.51 18.18
CA GLY A 378 -39.26 8.09 18.85
C GLY A 378 -39.71 6.61 18.85
N ASP A 379 -38.81 5.64 19.06
CA ASP A 379 -39.19 4.32 19.63
C ASP A 379 -37.98 3.58 20.24
N SER A 380 -38.22 2.63 21.16
CA SER A 380 -37.16 1.94 21.93
C SER A 380 -36.29 0.99 21.08
N GLN A 381 -35.11 1.46 20.66
CA GLN A 381 -34.11 0.63 19.97
C GLN A 381 -33.51 -0.47 20.88
N PHE A 382 -33.56 -0.32 22.22
CA PHE A 382 -33.14 -1.32 23.23
C PHE A 382 -33.90 -2.67 23.18
N LYS A 383 -35.05 -2.74 22.49
CA LYS A 383 -35.80 -4.00 22.30
C LYS A 383 -35.41 -4.75 21.03
N ARG A 384 -34.64 -4.13 20.12
CA ARG A 384 -34.17 -4.76 18.88
C ARG A 384 -32.95 -5.61 19.19
N ARG A 385 -33.18 -6.89 19.45
CA ARG A 385 -32.10 -7.86 19.57
C ARG A 385 -31.64 -8.27 18.18
N TRP A 386 -30.33 -8.25 17.94
CA TRP A 386 -29.79 -8.99 16.82
C TRP A 386 -30.16 -10.46 16.97
N LYS A 387 -30.84 -11.02 15.97
CA LYS A 387 -31.11 -12.45 15.91
C LYS A 387 -29.99 -13.11 15.13
N GLN A 388 -29.59 -14.31 15.55
CA GLN A 388 -28.71 -15.24 14.82
C GLN A 388 -29.25 -15.63 13.41
N ALA A 389 -30.22 -14.92 12.85
CA ALA A 389 -30.91 -15.22 11.62
C ALA A 389 -30.05 -14.96 10.36
N ILE A 390 -29.07 -14.05 10.40
CA ILE A 390 -28.23 -13.76 9.21
C ILE A 390 -27.48 -15.00 8.75
N ARG A 391 -26.64 -15.61 9.59
CA ARG A 391 -25.90 -16.83 9.22
C ARG A 391 -26.83 -18.01 8.88
N ARG A 392 -28.04 -18.06 9.45
CA ARG A 392 -29.05 -19.08 9.13
C ARG A 392 -29.64 -18.92 7.72
N LYS A 393 -29.84 -17.68 7.25
CA LYS A 393 -30.36 -17.38 5.89
C LYS A 393 -29.25 -17.24 4.84
N HIS A 394 -28.10 -16.75 5.24
CA HIS A 394 -26.92 -16.47 4.43
C HIS A 394 -25.69 -17.18 5.03
N PRO A 395 -25.58 -18.51 4.86
CA PRO A 395 -24.48 -19.29 5.43
C PRO A 395 -23.11 -18.98 4.83
N ASN A 396 -23.06 -18.24 3.72
CA ASN A 396 -21.83 -17.74 3.11
C ASN A 396 -21.17 -16.60 3.92
N ILE A 397 -21.93 -15.91 4.78
CA ILE A 397 -21.39 -14.84 5.63
C ILE A 397 -20.67 -15.48 6.81
N GLN A 398 -19.35 -15.43 6.77
CA GLN A 398 -18.47 -15.97 7.79
C GLN A 398 -18.35 -15.02 8.97
N HIS A 399 -18.16 -13.71 8.73
CA HIS A 399 -17.94 -12.72 9.78
C HIS A 399 -18.96 -11.57 9.74
N ILE A 400 -19.38 -11.13 10.92
CA ILE A 400 -20.30 -10.02 11.11
C ILE A 400 -19.62 -9.03 12.05
N GLY A 401 -19.22 -7.90 11.49
CA GLY A 401 -18.67 -6.76 12.20
C GLY A 401 -19.70 -5.67 12.46
N VAL A 402 -19.54 -4.97 13.58
CA VAL A 402 -20.35 -3.77 13.89
C VAL A 402 -19.45 -2.56 14.14
N TRP A 403 -19.94 -1.39 13.74
CA TRP A 403 -19.29 -0.12 14.00
C TRP A 403 -19.54 0.39 15.43
N HIS A 404 -18.59 1.04 16.08
CA HIS A 404 -18.86 1.87 17.26
C HIS A 404 -17.77 2.92 17.45
N ALA A 405 -18.06 4.02 18.15
CA ALA A 405 -17.04 4.98 18.56
C ALA A 405 -16.32 4.56 19.86
N LEU A 406 -15.09 5.06 20.08
CA LEU A 406 -14.24 4.68 21.22
C LEU A 406 -14.74 5.21 22.57
N LEU A 407 -15.33 6.41 22.62
CA LEU A 407 -15.76 7.08 23.87
C LEU A 407 -17.27 6.98 24.14
N GLY A 408 -17.99 6.06 23.47
CA GLY A 408 -19.44 5.99 23.47
C GLY A 408 -19.98 6.10 22.05
N TYR A 409 -20.97 6.97 21.82
CA TYR A 409 -21.38 7.39 20.48
C TYR A 409 -20.70 8.73 20.11
N TRP A 410 -21.06 9.36 18.99
CA TRP A 410 -20.46 10.63 18.55
C TRP A 410 -20.49 11.74 19.63
N GLY A 411 -21.58 11.82 20.41
CA GLY A 411 -21.72 12.76 21.54
C GLY A 411 -21.29 12.21 22.91
N GLY A 412 -20.68 11.02 22.96
CA GLY A 412 -20.34 10.31 24.18
C GLY A 412 -21.48 9.45 24.72
N ILE A 413 -21.57 9.38 26.05
CA ILE A 413 -22.52 8.55 26.78
C ILE A 413 -23.70 9.39 27.27
N SER A 414 -24.92 8.88 27.10
CA SER A 414 -26.12 9.54 27.65
C SER A 414 -26.09 9.55 29.19
N PRO A 415 -26.19 10.71 29.85
CA PRO A 415 -26.16 10.81 31.32
C PRO A 415 -27.28 10.04 32.03
N ASP A 416 -28.43 9.89 31.37
CA ASP A 416 -29.60 9.19 31.91
C ASP A 416 -29.70 7.71 31.46
N GLY A 417 -28.76 7.27 30.63
CA GLY A 417 -28.71 5.92 30.05
C GLY A 417 -28.20 4.85 31.01
N ASP A 418 -28.44 3.59 30.66
CA ASP A 418 -28.03 2.43 31.48
C ASP A 418 -26.51 2.33 31.64
N ILE A 419 -25.73 2.80 30.66
CA ILE A 419 -24.26 2.82 30.75
C ILE A 419 -23.81 3.74 31.89
N ALA A 420 -24.33 4.97 31.96
CA ALA A 420 -23.97 5.93 33.01
C ALA A 420 -24.42 5.49 34.42
N LYS A 421 -25.46 4.65 34.52
CA LYS A 421 -25.94 4.08 35.78
C LYS A 421 -25.09 2.91 36.28
N ASN A 422 -24.55 2.11 35.36
CA ASN A 422 -23.86 0.85 35.69
C ASN A 422 -22.34 0.96 35.75
N PHE A 423 -21.76 2.02 35.16
CA PHE A 423 -20.32 2.23 35.10
C PHE A 423 -19.95 3.59 35.69
N LYS A 424 -18.74 3.68 36.24
CA LYS A 424 -18.17 4.96 36.66
C LYS A 424 -17.95 5.82 35.41
N THR A 425 -18.51 7.03 35.39
CA THR A 425 -18.35 7.98 34.28
C THR A 425 -17.69 9.27 34.74
N LYS A 426 -17.04 9.96 33.80
CA LYS A 426 -16.46 11.29 34.00
C LYS A 426 -16.79 12.20 32.82
N GLU A 427 -17.18 13.43 33.12
CA GLU A 427 -17.32 14.48 32.12
C GLU A 427 -15.93 15.05 31.78
N VAL A 428 -15.59 15.09 30.51
CA VAL A 428 -14.32 15.59 29.98
C VAL A 428 -14.54 16.76 29.04
N LYS A 429 -13.61 17.72 29.06
CA LYS A 429 -13.62 18.87 28.14
C LYS A 429 -12.89 18.52 26.86
N ILE A 430 -13.47 18.89 25.72
CA ILE A 430 -12.90 18.61 24.40
C ILE A 430 -12.57 19.94 23.69
N LYS A 431 -11.45 19.98 22.97
CA LYS A 431 -11.08 21.11 22.10
C LYS A 431 -12.01 21.13 20.89
N ASP A 432 -12.23 22.31 20.32
CA ASP A 432 -12.88 22.40 19.01
C ASP A 432 -12.06 21.57 17.99
N PRO A 433 -12.64 20.54 17.34
CA PRO A 433 -11.87 19.65 16.47
C PRO A 433 -11.32 20.31 15.21
N ALA A 434 -11.62 21.59 14.92
CA ALA A 434 -11.45 22.21 13.60
C ALA A 434 -12.11 21.39 12.46
N ALA A 435 -12.96 20.44 12.82
CA ALA A 435 -13.70 19.61 11.89
C ALA A 435 -14.91 20.40 11.41
N GLY A 436 -15.07 20.54 10.10
CA GLY A 436 -16.33 20.95 9.51
C GLY A 436 -17.37 19.82 9.57
N GLY A 437 -18.63 20.13 9.23
CA GLY A 437 -19.66 19.11 9.01
C GLY A 437 -20.35 18.57 10.28
N PRO A 438 -21.07 17.44 10.17
CA PRO A 438 -21.92 16.90 11.25
C PRO A 438 -21.17 16.58 12.55
N ILE A 439 -19.90 16.17 12.46
CA ILE A 439 -19.05 15.86 13.61
C ILE A 439 -18.87 17.10 14.50
N ALA A 440 -18.82 18.31 13.93
CA ALA A 440 -18.73 19.55 14.70
C ALA A 440 -19.90 19.73 15.67
N LYS A 441 -21.10 19.29 15.28
CA LYS A 441 -22.31 19.39 16.11
C LYS A 441 -22.21 18.54 17.38
N ALA A 442 -21.51 17.42 17.32
CA ALA A 442 -21.27 16.57 18.49
C ALA A 442 -20.47 17.29 19.59
N PHE A 443 -19.77 18.38 19.24
CA PHE A 443 -18.92 19.15 20.14
C PHE A 443 -19.45 20.56 20.47
N GLU A 444 -20.71 20.89 20.13
CA GLU A 444 -21.29 22.21 20.42
C GLU A 444 -21.18 22.62 21.90
N LYS A 445 -21.30 21.64 22.81
CA LYS A 445 -21.16 21.85 24.26
C LYS A 445 -19.71 21.78 24.76
N GLN A 446 -18.76 21.36 23.93
CA GLN A 446 -17.34 21.10 24.25
C GLN A 446 -17.12 20.21 25.49
N LEU A 447 -18.13 19.40 25.82
CA LEU A 447 -18.16 18.48 26.95
C LEU A 447 -18.66 17.14 26.46
N LEU A 448 -18.06 16.06 26.97
CA LEU A 448 -18.43 14.70 26.64
C LEU A 448 -18.43 13.86 27.92
N LEU A 449 -19.48 13.09 28.14
CA LEU A 449 -19.52 12.10 29.21
C LEU A 449 -18.92 10.80 28.70
N ALA A 450 -17.85 10.31 29.35
CA ALA A 450 -17.14 9.10 28.99
C ALA A 450 -17.05 8.15 30.18
N ILE A 451 -16.75 6.87 29.94
CA ILE A 451 -16.41 5.93 31.02
C ILE A 451 -15.11 6.40 31.68
N ASP A 452 -15.07 6.37 33.01
CA ASP A 452 -13.86 6.70 33.76
C ASP A 452 -12.76 5.65 33.50
N PRO A 453 -11.48 6.05 33.36
CA PRO A 453 -10.38 5.13 33.11
C PRO A 453 -10.27 3.97 34.10
N ASP A 454 -10.76 4.12 35.34
CA ASP A 454 -10.76 3.04 36.33
C ASP A 454 -11.73 1.89 35.99
N ASP A 455 -12.75 2.15 35.15
CA ASP A 455 -13.83 1.20 34.83
C ASP A 455 -13.85 0.80 33.34
N ILE A 456 -12.99 1.39 32.51
CA ILE A 456 -13.01 1.21 31.04
C ILE A 456 -12.71 -0.24 30.61
N GLN A 457 -11.83 -0.93 31.32
CA GLN A 457 -11.51 -2.34 31.04
C GLN A 457 -12.71 -3.25 31.33
N ARG A 458 -13.50 -2.95 32.36
CA ARG A 458 -14.73 -3.70 32.66
C ARG A 458 -15.77 -3.42 31.58
N PHE A 459 -15.98 -2.15 31.22
CA PHE A 459 -16.90 -1.75 30.16
C PHE A 459 -16.62 -2.50 28.84
N TYR A 460 -15.41 -2.46 28.31
CA TYR A 460 -15.10 -3.14 27.05
C TYR A 460 -15.20 -4.66 27.15
N ASN A 461 -14.86 -5.26 28.29
CA ASN A 461 -15.06 -6.69 28.51
C ASN A 461 -16.53 -7.08 28.46
N GLU A 462 -17.40 -6.35 29.16
CA GLU A 462 -18.84 -6.62 29.18
C GLU A 462 -19.49 -6.32 27.82
N PHE A 463 -19.12 -5.21 27.17
CA PHE A 463 -19.64 -4.83 25.86
C PHE A 463 -19.30 -5.85 24.78
N TYR A 464 -18.04 -6.27 24.67
CA TYR A 464 -17.63 -7.23 23.64
C TYR A 464 -18.08 -8.65 23.95
N SER A 465 -18.17 -9.03 25.24
CA SER A 465 -18.81 -10.29 25.62
C SER A 465 -20.28 -10.32 25.18
N TYR A 466 -21.01 -9.22 25.36
CA TYR A 466 -22.39 -9.09 24.87
C TYR A 466 -22.45 -9.23 23.34
N LEU A 467 -21.63 -8.50 22.58
CA LEU A 467 -21.60 -8.60 21.11
C LEU A 467 -21.33 -10.04 20.65
N ALA A 468 -20.29 -10.68 21.20
CA ALA A 468 -19.97 -12.07 20.93
C ALA A 468 -21.16 -13.01 21.21
N SER A 469 -21.89 -12.80 22.32
CA SER A 469 -23.07 -13.59 22.67
C SER A 469 -24.23 -13.46 21.66
N THR A 470 -24.29 -12.35 20.93
CA THR A 470 -25.29 -12.12 19.86
C THR A 470 -24.86 -12.69 18.51
N GLY A 471 -23.61 -13.13 18.37
CA GLY A 471 -23.05 -13.70 17.15
C GLY A 471 -22.24 -12.71 16.29
N VAL A 472 -22.05 -11.47 16.75
CA VAL A 472 -21.07 -10.51 16.21
C VAL A 472 -19.68 -11.00 16.59
N ASP A 473 -18.76 -11.01 15.63
CA ASP A 473 -17.40 -11.52 15.84
C ASP A 473 -16.31 -10.58 15.30
N ALA A 474 -16.67 -9.36 14.90
CA ALA A 474 -15.75 -8.32 14.51
C ALA A 474 -16.24 -6.93 14.93
N VAL A 475 -15.34 -5.94 14.99
CA VAL A 475 -15.70 -4.54 15.23
C VAL A 475 -14.94 -3.58 14.32
N LYS A 476 -15.57 -2.48 13.91
CA LYS A 476 -14.90 -1.30 13.34
C LYS A 476 -15.00 -0.19 14.39
N THR A 477 -13.88 0.18 15.00
CA THR A 477 -13.88 1.16 16.10
C THR A 477 -13.40 2.51 15.62
N ASP A 478 -14.31 3.47 15.64
CA ASP A 478 -14.14 4.81 15.10
C ASP A 478 -13.91 5.87 16.18
N ALA A 479 -13.69 7.11 15.72
CA ALA A 479 -13.56 8.29 16.56
C ALA A 479 -12.46 8.17 17.65
N GLN A 480 -11.44 7.34 17.45
CA GLN A 480 -10.40 7.11 18.46
C GLN A 480 -9.58 8.38 18.74
N PHE A 481 -9.46 9.27 17.75
CA PHE A 481 -8.83 10.58 17.87
C PHE A 481 -9.45 11.50 18.92
N PHE A 482 -10.66 11.20 19.45
CA PHE A 482 -11.24 11.99 20.55
C PHE A 482 -10.31 12.05 21.77
N LEU A 483 -9.46 11.04 21.95
CA LEU A 483 -8.42 11.02 22.98
C LEU A 483 -7.41 12.18 22.83
N ASP A 484 -7.08 12.58 21.61
CA ASP A 484 -6.16 13.70 21.34
C ASP A 484 -6.85 15.07 21.49
N LEU A 485 -8.18 15.11 21.37
CA LEU A 485 -8.98 16.32 21.54
C LEU A 485 -9.27 16.67 23.00
N LEU A 486 -9.05 15.76 23.96
CA LEU A 486 -9.23 16.05 25.38
C LEU A 486 -8.41 17.29 25.76
N LYS A 487 -9.04 18.27 26.43
CA LYS A 487 -8.44 19.58 26.71
C LYS A 487 -7.50 19.56 27.91
N ASP A 488 -7.86 18.82 28.95
CA ASP A 488 -7.07 18.76 30.18
C ASP A 488 -5.89 17.76 30.07
N PRO A 489 -4.66 18.15 30.47
CA PRO A 489 -3.48 17.26 30.47
C PRO A 489 -3.63 16.00 31.33
N GLU A 490 -4.28 16.09 32.48
CA GLU A 490 -4.54 14.93 33.34
C GLU A 490 -5.49 13.95 32.66
N ASP A 491 -6.53 14.46 32.00
CA ASP A 491 -7.47 13.63 31.24
C ASP A 491 -6.76 12.94 30.07
N ARG A 492 -5.98 13.67 29.25
CA ARG A 492 -5.18 13.05 28.18
C ARG A 492 -4.27 11.95 28.71
N ARG A 493 -3.53 12.21 29.80
CA ARG A 493 -2.61 11.25 30.42
C ARG A 493 -3.31 9.98 30.91
N LYS A 494 -4.50 10.11 31.53
CA LYS A 494 -5.23 8.96 32.07
C LYS A 494 -6.02 8.20 31.01
N PHE A 495 -6.76 8.91 30.14
CA PHE A 495 -7.66 8.30 29.18
C PHE A 495 -6.91 7.64 28.03
N THR A 496 -5.88 8.30 27.46
CA THR A 496 -5.27 7.87 26.20
C THR A 496 -4.77 6.42 26.24
N ARG A 497 -3.96 6.09 27.25
CA ARG A 497 -3.43 4.72 27.41
C ARG A 497 -4.52 3.75 27.87
N ALA A 498 -5.31 4.13 28.87
CA ALA A 498 -6.33 3.24 29.44
C ALA A 498 -7.36 2.77 28.40
N TYR A 499 -7.84 3.68 27.54
CA TYR A 499 -8.78 3.34 26.48
C TYR A 499 -8.14 2.50 25.37
N GLN A 500 -6.94 2.87 24.90
CA GLN A 500 -6.25 2.11 23.86
C GLN A 500 -5.93 0.68 24.30
N ASP A 501 -5.47 0.51 25.54
CA ASP A 501 -5.12 -0.79 26.11
C ASP A 501 -6.39 -1.62 26.36
N ALA A 502 -7.41 -1.04 26.98
CA ALA A 502 -8.67 -1.74 27.25
C ALA A 502 -9.38 -2.19 25.97
N TRP A 503 -9.39 -1.33 24.95
CA TRP A 503 -9.90 -1.67 23.62
C TRP A 503 -9.08 -2.79 22.97
N SER A 504 -7.75 -2.66 22.93
CA SER A 504 -6.87 -3.66 22.30
C SER A 504 -6.99 -5.04 22.96
N ILE A 505 -6.95 -5.09 24.29
CA ILE A 505 -7.04 -6.33 25.08
C ILE A 505 -8.41 -6.99 24.86
N SER A 506 -9.49 -6.22 24.93
CA SER A 506 -10.85 -6.76 24.79
C SER A 506 -11.11 -7.21 23.35
N SER A 507 -10.70 -6.42 22.36
CA SER A 507 -10.84 -6.80 20.93
C SER A 507 -10.12 -8.12 20.66
N LEU A 508 -8.88 -8.26 21.13
CA LEU A 508 -8.11 -9.49 20.96
C LEU A 508 -8.79 -10.68 21.66
N ARG A 509 -9.31 -10.48 22.88
CA ARG A 509 -9.96 -11.53 23.67
C ARG A 509 -11.21 -12.11 23.02
N TYR A 510 -12.08 -11.25 22.46
CA TYR A 510 -13.39 -11.68 21.95
C TYR A 510 -13.42 -11.87 20.43
N PHE A 511 -12.59 -11.15 19.68
CA PHE A 511 -12.64 -11.11 18.22
C PHE A 511 -11.31 -11.54 17.55
N GLY A 512 -10.21 -11.67 18.29
CA GLY A 512 -8.90 -11.99 17.72
C GLY A 512 -8.36 -10.82 16.88
N THR A 513 -7.98 -11.10 15.63
CA THR A 513 -7.54 -10.10 14.64
C THR A 513 -8.69 -9.32 13.98
N LYS A 514 -9.94 -9.63 14.34
CA LYS A 514 -11.16 -9.11 13.69
C LYS A 514 -11.60 -7.74 14.22
N ALA A 515 -10.71 -6.77 14.18
CA ALA A 515 -10.99 -5.38 14.56
C ALA A 515 -10.39 -4.41 13.54
N ILE A 516 -11.17 -3.41 13.08
CA ILE A 516 -10.65 -2.30 12.27
C ILE A 516 -10.43 -1.10 13.20
N SER A 517 -9.20 -0.61 13.23
CA SER A 517 -8.86 0.66 13.88
C SER A 517 -9.18 1.81 12.93
N CYS A 518 -10.14 2.67 13.27
CA CYS A 518 -10.57 3.78 12.42
C CYS A 518 -10.41 5.13 13.14
N MET A 519 -10.16 6.20 12.36
CA MET A 519 -9.88 7.55 12.85
C MET A 519 -8.82 7.59 13.96
N SER A 520 -7.73 6.85 13.77
CA SER A 520 -6.72 6.58 14.81
C SER A 520 -5.29 6.92 14.39
N MET A 521 -5.08 7.73 13.34
CA MET A 521 -3.74 8.16 12.90
C MET A 521 -3.20 9.38 13.66
N PHE A 522 -3.64 9.58 14.91
CA PHE A 522 -3.07 10.61 15.79
C PHE A 522 -1.78 10.10 16.45
N PRO A 523 -0.79 10.98 16.75
CA PRO A 523 0.56 10.55 17.10
C PRO A 523 0.62 9.56 18.27
N GLN A 524 -0.13 9.81 19.35
CA GLN A 524 -0.09 8.97 20.54
C GLN A 524 -0.60 7.55 20.26
N ALA A 525 -1.59 7.35 19.39
CA ALA A 525 -2.03 6.01 18.98
C ALA A 525 -1.00 5.32 18.08
N ILE A 526 -0.34 6.06 17.19
CA ILE A 526 0.72 5.52 16.33
C ILE A 526 1.81 4.87 17.18
N PHE A 527 2.33 5.59 18.18
CA PHE A 527 3.48 5.10 18.97
C PHE A 527 3.09 4.17 20.14
N ASN A 528 1.89 4.31 20.72
CA ASN A 528 1.43 3.44 21.82
C ASN A 528 0.82 2.12 21.30
N SER A 529 0.03 2.18 20.22
CA SER A 529 -0.77 1.04 19.77
C SER A 529 -0.38 0.48 18.41
N GLN A 530 0.17 1.27 17.48
CA GLN A 530 0.34 0.81 16.10
C GLN A 530 1.78 0.46 15.78
N LEU A 531 2.78 1.10 16.41
CA LEU A 531 4.19 0.81 16.21
C LEU A 531 4.68 -0.46 16.93
N PRO A 532 4.22 -0.78 18.17
CA PRO A 532 4.64 -2.00 18.85
C PRO A 532 4.19 -3.28 18.14
N THR A 533 5.11 -4.25 18.05
CA THR A 533 4.91 -5.55 17.38
C THR A 533 4.58 -6.68 18.36
N ASN A 534 4.10 -6.35 19.56
CA ASN A 534 3.78 -7.29 20.64
C ASN A 534 2.33 -7.81 20.60
N LYS A 535 1.61 -7.53 19.51
CA LYS A 535 0.22 -7.97 19.28
C LYS A 535 0.04 -8.34 17.80
N PRO A 536 -1.02 -9.10 17.44
CA PRO A 536 -1.32 -9.38 16.05
C PRO A 536 -1.61 -8.11 15.24
N THR A 537 -1.32 -8.17 13.95
CA THR A 537 -1.65 -7.11 12.98
C THR A 537 -3.17 -7.03 12.80
N ILE A 538 -3.70 -5.81 12.79
CA ILE A 538 -5.13 -5.53 12.54
C ILE A 538 -5.28 -4.48 11.43
N PRO A 539 -6.42 -4.46 10.70
CA PRO A 539 -6.69 -3.39 9.75
C PRO A 539 -6.73 -2.01 10.40
N LEU A 540 -6.17 -1.01 9.72
CA LEU A 540 -6.19 0.41 10.09
C LEU A 540 -6.69 1.22 8.89
N ARG A 541 -7.79 1.95 9.04
CA ARG A 541 -8.23 2.91 8.02
C ARG A 541 -7.14 3.94 7.78
N ASN A 542 -6.65 3.99 6.54
CA ASN A 542 -5.39 4.63 6.16
C ASN A 542 -5.58 6.01 5.51
N SER A 543 -6.81 6.48 5.41
CA SER A 543 -7.17 7.82 4.94
C SER A 543 -8.54 8.25 5.47
N ASP A 544 -8.88 9.51 5.18
CA ASP A 544 -10.26 9.99 5.25
C ASP A 544 -11.21 9.18 4.36
N ASP A 545 -12.51 9.42 4.52
CA ASP A 545 -13.57 8.63 3.87
C ASP A 545 -13.55 8.72 2.34
N PHE A 546 -14.00 7.64 1.71
CA PHE A 546 -14.43 7.62 0.33
C PHE A 546 -15.75 8.40 0.19
N PHE A 547 -15.71 9.51 -0.56
CA PHE A 547 -16.87 10.33 -0.85
C PHE A 547 -17.35 10.10 -2.30
N PRO A 548 -18.34 9.22 -2.56
CA PRO A 548 -18.79 8.89 -3.92
C PRO A 548 -19.25 10.13 -4.70
N GLU A 549 -19.90 11.07 -4.01
CA GLU A 549 -20.51 12.25 -4.63
C GLU A 549 -19.54 13.43 -4.85
N VAL A 550 -18.25 13.28 -4.53
CA VAL A 550 -17.25 14.35 -4.65
C VAL A 550 -16.18 13.94 -5.66
N PRO A 551 -16.33 14.28 -6.96
CA PRO A 551 -15.45 13.80 -8.03
C PRO A 551 -13.95 14.05 -7.79
N ALA A 552 -13.60 15.24 -7.29
CA ALA A 552 -12.21 15.62 -7.01
C ALA A 552 -11.57 14.82 -5.87
N SER A 553 -12.37 14.12 -5.05
CA SER A 553 -11.87 13.33 -3.94
C SER A 553 -11.25 12.00 -4.39
N HIS A 554 -11.63 11.45 -5.54
CA HIS A 554 -11.27 10.07 -5.90
C HIS A 554 -9.77 9.87 -6.16
N THR A 555 -9.18 10.73 -6.98
CA THR A 555 -7.75 10.70 -7.30
C THR A 555 -6.92 11.10 -6.08
N TRP A 556 -7.41 12.07 -5.29
CA TRP A 556 -6.80 12.46 -4.02
C TRP A 556 -6.81 11.32 -2.99
N HIS A 557 -7.91 10.55 -2.89
CA HIS A 557 -8.07 9.43 -1.97
C HIS A 557 -7.01 8.36 -2.20
N VAL A 558 -6.82 7.94 -3.45
CA VAL A 558 -5.81 6.95 -3.83
C VAL A 558 -4.39 7.50 -3.64
N PHE A 559 -4.16 8.77 -3.99
CA PHE A 559 -2.88 9.44 -3.77
C PHE A 559 -2.51 9.52 -2.29
N CYS A 560 -3.45 9.94 -1.44
CA CYS A 560 -3.28 10.06 0.00
C CYS A 560 -2.98 8.69 0.63
N ASN A 561 -3.75 7.66 0.29
CA ASN A 561 -3.52 6.31 0.78
C ASN A 561 -2.13 5.76 0.41
N ALA A 562 -1.72 5.92 -0.85
CA ALA A 562 -0.42 5.46 -1.33
C ALA A 562 0.76 6.14 -0.61
N HIS A 563 0.62 7.41 -0.24
CA HIS A 563 1.64 8.16 0.50
C HIS A 563 1.61 7.86 2.00
N ASN A 564 0.44 7.74 2.61
CA ASN A 564 0.31 7.33 4.01
C ASN A 564 0.94 5.93 4.22
N ALA A 565 0.83 5.05 3.22
CA ALA A 565 1.46 3.74 3.20
C ALA A 565 3.00 3.75 3.27
N LEU A 566 3.68 4.88 3.02
CA LEU A 566 5.12 5.02 3.29
C LEU A 566 5.43 4.84 4.79
N LEU A 567 4.54 5.32 5.67
CA LEU A 567 4.66 5.16 7.11
C LEU A 567 3.88 3.93 7.61
N THR A 568 2.61 3.77 7.22
CA THR A 568 1.72 2.77 7.84
C THR A 568 2.15 1.33 7.56
N ARG A 569 2.87 1.06 6.47
CA ARG A 569 3.47 -0.26 6.21
C ARG A 569 4.51 -0.71 7.26
N TYR A 570 5.09 0.24 7.99
CA TYR A 570 6.07 -0.01 9.05
C TYR A 570 5.40 -0.17 10.43
N LEU A 571 4.13 0.20 10.54
CA LEU A 571 3.35 -0.05 11.74
C LEU A 571 2.88 -1.51 11.73
N ASN A 572 2.55 -2.03 12.90
CA ASN A 572 1.92 -3.32 13.10
C ASN A 572 0.42 -3.28 12.77
N VAL A 573 0.10 -2.83 11.56
CA VAL A 573 -1.27 -2.66 11.04
C VAL A 573 -1.31 -3.08 9.57
N LEU A 574 -2.51 -3.39 9.09
CA LEU A 574 -2.79 -3.59 7.67
C LEU A 574 -3.52 -2.36 7.14
N PRO A 575 -2.93 -1.55 6.24
CA PRO A 575 -3.61 -0.36 5.72
C PRO A 575 -4.89 -0.69 4.96
N ASP A 576 -6.01 -0.21 5.47
CA ASP A 576 -7.34 -0.28 4.85
C ASP A 576 -7.60 1.02 4.06
N TRP A 577 -7.70 0.88 2.74
CA TRP A 577 -7.89 1.99 1.80
C TRP A 577 -9.36 2.38 1.63
N ASP A 578 -10.20 1.98 2.58
CA ASP A 578 -11.63 2.24 2.65
C ASP A 578 -12.47 1.51 1.60
N MET A 579 -13.76 1.46 1.87
CA MET A 579 -14.79 0.98 0.96
C MET A 579 -14.88 1.80 -0.33
N PHE A 580 -15.48 1.20 -1.36
CA PHE A 580 -15.80 1.88 -2.61
C PHE A 580 -17.04 1.27 -3.26
N GLN A 581 -17.57 1.94 -4.29
CA GLN A 581 -18.68 1.45 -5.11
C GLN A 581 -18.15 0.87 -6.42
N THR A 582 -18.60 -0.34 -6.75
CA THR A 582 -18.30 -1.06 -8.00
C THR A 582 -19.11 -0.53 -9.18
N SER A 583 -20.25 0.11 -8.94
CA SER A 583 -21.07 0.80 -9.95
C SER A 583 -20.87 2.32 -9.90
N HIS A 584 -19.69 2.80 -10.27
CA HIS A 584 -19.30 4.22 -10.23
C HIS A 584 -18.35 4.57 -11.39
N PRO A 585 -18.30 5.82 -11.91
CA PRO A 585 -17.36 6.21 -12.97
C PRO A 585 -15.87 5.98 -12.63
N TYR A 586 -15.51 5.97 -11.34
CA TYR A 586 -14.16 5.64 -10.85
C TYR A 586 -14.06 4.20 -10.30
N ALA A 587 -15.03 3.32 -10.55
CA ALA A 587 -15.09 2.01 -9.91
C ALA A 587 -13.85 1.14 -10.21
N SER A 588 -13.47 1.01 -11.48
CA SER A 588 -12.29 0.22 -11.86
C SER A 588 -10.98 0.84 -11.35
N PHE A 589 -10.91 2.17 -11.28
CA PHE A 589 -9.77 2.90 -10.73
C PHE A 589 -9.59 2.58 -9.24
N HIS A 590 -10.68 2.64 -8.46
CA HIS A 590 -10.66 2.31 -7.04
C HIS A 590 -10.44 0.81 -6.78
N ALA A 591 -11.03 -0.07 -7.59
CA ALA A 591 -10.81 -1.52 -7.54
C ALA A 591 -9.33 -1.87 -7.72
N ALA A 592 -8.69 -1.33 -8.77
CA ALA A 592 -7.28 -1.52 -9.02
C ALA A 592 -6.41 -1.01 -7.85
N ALA A 593 -6.72 0.17 -7.31
CA ALA A 593 -6.05 0.72 -6.15
C ALA A 593 -6.14 -0.20 -4.92
N ARG A 594 -7.32 -0.76 -4.62
CA ARG A 594 -7.49 -1.70 -3.50
C ARG A 594 -6.75 -3.01 -3.74
N CYS A 595 -6.74 -3.55 -4.95
CA CYS A 595 -5.99 -4.76 -5.26
C CYS A 595 -4.49 -4.58 -5.03
N VAL A 596 -3.89 -3.49 -5.51
CA VAL A 596 -2.44 -3.24 -5.32
C VAL A 596 -2.08 -2.76 -3.92
N SER A 597 -3.04 -2.29 -3.12
CA SER A 597 -2.80 -1.83 -1.75
C SER A 597 -2.23 -2.90 -0.83
N GLY A 598 -2.49 -4.18 -1.11
CA GLY A 598 -2.15 -5.26 -0.20
C GLY A 598 -2.98 -5.29 1.08
N GLY A 599 -4.07 -4.51 1.18
CA GLY A 599 -5.03 -4.47 2.28
C GLY A 599 -6.39 -5.14 1.96
N PRO A 600 -7.41 -4.93 2.82
CA PRO A 600 -8.76 -5.47 2.61
C PRO A 600 -9.51 -4.77 1.46
N ILE A 601 -10.57 -5.42 0.97
CA ILE A 601 -11.49 -4.83 -0.03
C ILE A 601 -12.91 -4.85 0.53
N HIS A 602 -13.46 -3.65 0.72
CA HIS A 602 -14.83 -3.42 1.14
C HIS A 602 -15.62 -2.79 -0.01
N ILE A 603 -16.78 -3.36 -0.34
CA ILE A 603 -17.74 -2.78 -1.27
C ILE A 603 -18.92 -2.17 -0.49
N THR A 604 -19.49 -1.08 -1.00
CA THR A 604 -20.62 -0.37 -0.37
C THR A 604 -21.66 0.10 -1.39
N ASP A 605 -21.81 -0.66 -2.47
CA ASP A 605 -22.80 -0.41 -3.50
C ASP A 605 -24.23 -0.38 -2.93
N GLU A 606 -25.09 0.42 -3.58
CA GLU A 606 -26.53 0.29 -3.43
C GLU A 606 -26.95 -1.14 -3.87
N PRO A 607 -27.75 -1.88 -3.07
CA PRO A 607 -28.14 -3.22 -3.43
C PRO A 607 -28.80 -3.31 -4.80
N GLY A 608 -28.27 -4.18 -5.66
CA GLY A 608 -28.74 -4.37 -7.04
C GLY A 608 -27.98 -3.54 -8.08
N HIS A 609 -27.17 -2.58 -7.65
CA HIS A 609 -26.32 -1.76 -8.51
C HIS A 609 -24.85 -2.17 -8.37
N HIS A 610 -24.52 -3.38 -8.85
CA HIS A 610 -23.17 -3.95 -8.76
C HIS A 610 -22.55 -4.19 -10.13
N ASN A 611 -21.25 -3.94 -10.27
CA ASN A 611 -20.49 -4.36 -11.43
C ASN A 611 -19.88 -5.76 -11.20
N ILE A 612 -20.61 -6.80 -11.62
CA ILE A 612 -20.20 -8.20 -11.43
C ILE A 612 -18.89 -8.53 -12.16
N SER A 613 -18.67 -7.96 -13.35
CA SER A 613 -17.40 -8.16 -14.08
C SER A 613 -16.22 -7.66 -13.24
N LEU A 614 -16.35 -6.46 -12.68
CA LEU A 614 -15.31 -5.88 -11.85
C LEU A 614 -15.10 -6.64 -10.53
N ILE A 615 -16.18 -7.08 -9.88
CA ILE A 615 -16.10 -7.94 -8.68
C ILE A 615 -15.35 -9.23 -9.00
N ASN A 616 -15.60 -9.82 -10.17
CA ASN A 616 -14.87 -11.01 -10.63
C ASN A 616 -13.39 -10.72 -10.92
N GLU A 617 -12.98 -9.50 -11.26
CA GLU A 617 -11.56 -9.16 -11.45
C GLU A 617 -10.79 -9.02 -10.12
N ILE A 618 -11.47 -8.62 -9.04
CA ILE A 618 -10.85 -8.39 -7.73
C ILE A 618 -10.98 -9.57 -6.75
N THR A 619 -11.77 -10.59 -7.12
CA THR A 619 -12.04 -11.76 -6.26
C THR A 619 -11.83 -13.09 -6.97
N ALA A 620 -11.69 -14.16 -6.19
CA ALA A 620 -11.67 -15.54 -6.68
C ALA A 620 -12.45 -16.45 -5.72
N LEU A 621 -12.89 -17.61 -6.22
CA LEU A 621 -13.60 -18.61 -5.41
C LEU A 621 -12.60 -19.60 -4.81
N THR A 622 -12.75 -19.93 -3.53
CA THR A 622 -11.99 -21.03 -2.91
C THR A 622 -12.59 -22.39 -3.29
N THR A 623 -11.87 -23.46 -2.97
CA THR A 623 -12.36 -24.84 -3.10
C THR A 623 -13.60 -25.13 -2.26
N GLN A 624 -13.88 -24.31 -1.25
CA GLN A 624 -15.07 -24.37 -0.40
C GLN A 624 -16.25 -23.52 -0.91
N GLY A 625 -16.05 -22.75 -1.99
CA GLY A 625 -17.08 -21.87 -2.56
C GLY A 625 -17.19 -20.49 -1.90
N THR A 626 -16.28 -20.15 -0.98
CA THR A 626 -16.16 -18.81 -0.39
C THR A 626 -15.44 -17.86 -1.35
N THR A 627 -15.79 -16.58 -1.32
CA THR A 627 -15.10 -15.56 -2.12
C THR A 627 -13.95 -14.94 -1.34
N VAL A 628 -12.78 -14.89 -1.97
CA VAL A 628 -11.56 -14.29 -1.40
C VAL A 628 -11.00 -13.22 -2.32
N ILE A 629 -10.29 -12.25 -1.75
CA ILE A 629 -9.49 -11.27 -2.48
C ILE A 629 -8.07 -11.82 -2.71
N LEU A 630 -7.42 -11.36 -3.77
CA LEU A 630 -6.05 -11.76 -4.10
C LEU A 630 -5.04 -10.71 -3.63
N ARG A 631 -4.90 -10.60 -2.31
CA ARG A 631 -4.03 -9.62 -1.66
C ARG A 631 -2.53 -9.95 -1.88
N PRO A 632 -1.73 -9.02 -2.44
CA PRO A 632 -0.27 -9.14 -2.45
C PRO A 632 0.33 -9.33 -1.06
N SER A 633 1.48 -10.00 -0.97
CA SER A 633 2.15 -10.27 0.31
C SER A 633 2.59 -9.00 1.04
N LEU A 634 3.09 -8.00 0.31
CA LEU A 634 3.52 -6.72 0.87
C LEU A 634 2.45 -5.63 0.67
N VAL A 635 2.43 -4.66 1.60
CA VAL A 635 1.60 -3.45 1.48
C VAL A 635 2.10 -2.61 0.30
N GLY A 636 1.16 -2.18 -0.54
CA GLY A 636 1.41 -1.26 -1.64
C GLY A 636 1.61 0.17 -1.15
N ARG A 637 2.61 0.84 -1.72
CA ARG A 637 2.92 2.25 -1.41
C ARG A 637 3.35 3.00 -2.68
N THR A 638 3.32 4.32 -2.63
CA THR A 638 3.94 5.12 -3.70
C THR A 638 5.42 4.76 -3.84
N ILE A 639 5.93 4.67 -5.08
CA ILE A 639 7.38 4.64 -5.36
C ILE A 639 7.94 6.05 -5.63
N ASP A 640 7.06 7.05 -5.66
CA ASP A 640 7.36 8.45 -5.99
C ASP A 640 7.06 9.39 -4.83
N MET A 641 7.75 9.20 -3.72
CA MET A 641 7.52 9.91 -2.46
C MET A 641 7.55 11.44 -2.56
N TYR A 642 8.23 12.04 -3.54
CA TYR A 642 8.32 13.50 -3.72
C TYR A 642 7.40 14.07 -4.81
N HIS A 643 6.61 13.26 -5.50
CA HIS A 643 5.71 13.75 -6.55
C HIS A 643 4.52 14.49 -5.94
N ASP A 644 4.42 15.79 -6.22
CA ASP A 644 3.30 16.63 -5.80
C ASP A 644 2.02 16.26 -6.56
N TYR A 645 0.90 16.16 -5.85
CA TYR A 645 -0.41 15.87 -6.43
C TYR A 645 -0.78 16.82 -7.57
N ASN A 646 -0.50 18.13 -7.42
CA ASN A 646 -0.83 19.17 -8.38
C ASN A 646 0.08 19.17 -9.60
N ALA A 647 1.21 18.43 -9.57
CA ALA A 647 2.01 18.21 -10.77
C ALA A 647 1.25 17.30 -11.79
N GLY A 648 0.25 16.55 -11.33
CA GLY A 648 -0.62 15.74 -12.17
C GLY A 648 0.13 14.62 -12.92
N GLN A 649 1.22 14.13 -12.34
CA GLN A 649 1.99 12.99 -12.85
C GLN A 649 1.23 11.69 -12.62
N VAL A 650 1.60 10.61 -13.31
CA VAL A 650 1.03 9.28 -13.03
C VAL A 650 1.47 8.86 -11.63
N LEU A 651 0.51 8.55 -10.76
CA LEU A 651 0.79 7.97 -9.45
C LEU A 651 1.17 6.51 -9.65
N ARG A 652 2.32 6.11 -9.11
CA ARG A 652 2.85 4.74 -9.22
C ARG A 652 2.86 4.08 -7.86
N VAL A 653 2.08 3.00 -7.71
CA VAL A 653 1.95 2.22 -6.47
C VAL A 653 2.64 0.88 -6.65
N GLY A 654 3.75 0.68 -5.94
CA GLY A 654 4.54 -0.55 -5.98
C GLY A 654 4.15 -1.50 -4.86
N THR A 655 4.01 -2.79 -5.17
CA THR A 655 3.89 -3.90 -4.22
C THR A 655 4.64 -5.14 -4.70
N TYR A 656 4.78 -6.15 -3.85
CA TYR A 656 5.45 -7.41 -4.14
C TYR A 656 4.67 -8.58 -3.54
N THR A 657 4.66 -9.72 -4.24
CA THR A 657 4.04 -10.95 -3.75
C THR A 657 4.93 -12.16 -3.96
N GLY A 658 4.99 -13.04 -2.96
CA GLY A 658 5.86 -14.23 -2.96
C GLY A 658 7.21 -14.01 -2.27
N TRP A 659 8.09 -15.00 -2.44
CA TRP A 659 9.40 -15.05 -1.79
C TRP A 659 10.44 -14.17 -2.47
N ALA A 660 11.49 -13.77 -1.74
CA ALA A 660 12.61 -13.05 -2.34
C ALA A 660 13.17 -13.79 -3.58
N ARG A 661 13.51 -13.03 -4.63
CA ARG A 661 14.03 -13.50 -5.94
C ARG A 661 13.06 -14.31 -6.82
N THR A 662 12.05 -14.95 -6.26
CA THR A 662 11.08 -15.78 -7.03
C THR A 662 9.66 -15.21 -7.04
N GLY A 663 9.39 -14.21 -6.20
CA GLY A 663 8.16 -13.44 -6.18
C GLY A 663 8.06 -12.46 -7.34
N ARG A 664 6.95 -11.74 -7.38
CA ARG A 664 6.53 -10.89 -8.50
C ARG A 664 6.39 -9.45 -8.02
N GLY A 665 7.11 -8.55 -8.68
CA GLY A 665 6.92 -7.11 -8.51
C GLY A 665 5.67 -6.67 -9.25
N ILE A 666 4.82 -5.88 -8.60
CA ILE A 666 3.58 -5.35 -9.17
C ILE A 666 3.62 -3.83 -9.09
N LEU A 667 3.26 -3.18 -10.19
CA LEU A 667 3.15 -1.73 -10.28
C LEU A 667 1.75 -1.34 -10.75
N GLY A 668 0.99 -0.69 -9.87
CA GLY A 668 -0.25 0.01 -10.23
C GLY A 668 0.06 1.43 -10.70
N LEU A 669 -0.48 1.81 -11.85
CA LEU A 669 -0.28 3.11 -12.47
C LEU A 669 -1.64 3.82 -12.55
N PHE A 670 -1.74 5.03 -12.01
CA PHE A 670 -3.01 5.74 -11.88
C PHE A 670 -2.89 7.17 -12.42
N ASN A 671 -3.75 7.53 -13.35
CA ASN A 671 -3.85 8.93 -13.79
C ASN A 671 -4.63 9.74 -12.75
N VAL A 672 -3.91 10.56 -11.99
CA VAL A 672 -4.51 11.47 -11.00
C VAL A 672 -4.81 12.87 -11.56
N SER A 673 -4.58 13.08 -12.86
CA SER A 673 -4.88 14.32 -13.57
C SER A 673 -6.09 14.15 -14.50
N GLU A 674 -6.71 15.26 -14.87
CA GLU A 674 -7.87 15.29 -15.79
C GLU A 674 -7.47 15.07 -17.26
N ASN A 675 -6.17 15.13 -17.58
CA ASN A 675 -5.67 15.00 -18.93
C ASN A 675 -5.04 13.62 -19.14
N ARG A 676 -5.08 13.12 -20.38
CA ARG A 676 -4.36 11.91 -20.78
C ARG A 676 -2.87 12.03 -20.44
N ARG A 677 -2.29 10.98 -19.86
CA ARG A 677 -0.87 10.88 -19.51
C ARG A 677 -0.22 9.69 -20.19
N THR A 678 1.04 9.86 -20.58
CA THR A 678 1.92 8.77 -21.01
C THR A 678 3.10 8.69 -20.04
N SER A 679 3.48 7.48 -19.66
CA SER A 679 4.59 7.21 -18.76
C SER A 679 5.48 6.11 -19.34
N LEU A 680 6.79 6.27 -19.14
CA LEU A 680 7.79 5.23 -19.39
C LEU A 680 8.24 4.68 -18.04
N VAL A 681 8.14 3.36 -17.88
CA VAL A 681 8.47 2.63 -16.66
C VAL A 681 9.66 1.72 -16.93
N SER A 682 10.69 1.81 -16.10
CA SER A 682 11.85 0.92 -16.15
C SER A 682 11.58 -0.36 -15.35
N LEU A 683 12.13 -1.49 -15.82
CA LEU A 683 12.07 -2.76 -15.07
C LEU A 683 12.68 -2.61 -13.66
N GLN A 684 13.71 -1.79 -13.49
CA GLN A 684 14.34 -1.54 -12.18
C GLN A 684 13.43 -0.83 -11.17
N GLU A 685 12.33 -0.20 -11.63
CA GLU A 685 11.39 0.50 -10.75
C GLU A 685 10.39 -0.47 -10.10
N PHE A 686 10.32 -1.73 -10.55
CA PHE A 686 9.46 -2.73 -9.93
C PHE A 686 10.03 -3.18 -8.58
N PRO A 687 9.21 -3.25 -7.51
CA PRO A 687 9.66 -3.77 -6.23
C PRO A 687 10.21 -5.20 -6.34
N GLY A 688 11.32 -5.47 -5.66
CA GLY A 688 11.97 -6.79 -5.62
C GLY A 688 12.88 -7.10 -6.81
N ILE A 689 13.04 -6.17 -7.75
CA ILE A 689 14.04 -6.26 -8.82
C ILE A 689 15.31 -5.53 -8.39
N HIS A 690 16.45 -6.18 -8.61
CA HIS A 690 17.77 -5.67 -8.25
C HIS A 690 18.75 -5.89 -9.41
N ASP A 691 19.71 -4.99 -9.55
CA ASP A 691 20.67 -4.97 -10.67
C ASP A 691 21.68 -6.12 -10.64
N ASP A 692 21.88 -6.76 -9.49
CA ASP A 692 22.76 -7.92 -9.32
C ASP A 692 22.14 -9.23 -9.84
N TYR A 693 20.90 -9.20 -10.33
CA TYR A 693 20.19 -10.38 -10.81
C TYR A 693 20.38 -10.58 -12.32
N ASP A 694 21.06 -11.67 -12.70
CA ASP A 694 21.12 -12.17 -14.09
C ASP A 694 19.80 -12.83 -14.54
N THR A 695 18.73 -12.64 -13.77
CA THR A 695 17.42 -13.23 -14.06
C THR A 695 16.74 -12.46 -15.18
N LYS A 696 16.19 -13.19 -16.15
CA LYS A 696 15.33 -12.62 -17.20
C LYS A 696 13.90 -12.53 -16.70
N TYR A 697 13.24 -11.42 -17.04
CA TYR A 697 11.87 -11.14 -16.68
C TYR A 697 11.00 -11.03 -17.93
N ILE A 698 9.71 -11.29 -17.72
CA ILE A 698 8.66 -10.75 -18.57
C ILE A 698 7.81 -9.79 -17.75
N VAL A 699 7.20 -8.80 -18.40
CA VAL A 699 6.18 -7.96 -17.77
C VAL A 699 4.87 -8.14 -18.51
N ARG A 700 3.78 -8.35 -17.77
CA ARG A 700 2.43 -8.51 -18.31
C ARG A 700 1.53 -7.35 -17.88
N SER A 701 0.74 -6.81 -18.81
CA SER A 701 -0.35 -5.87 -18.49
C SER A 701 -1.63 -6.58 -18.06
N HIS A 702 -2.37 -6.01 -17.12
CA HIS A 702 -3.67 -6.54 -16.72
C HIS A 702 -4.72 -6.22 -17.79
N THR A 703 -4.81 -4.97 -18.25
CA THR A 703 -5.94 -4.53 -19.08
C THR A 703 -6.00 -5.20 -20.46
N ARG A 704 -4.86 -5.55 -21.06
CA ARG A 704 -4.79 -6.18 -22.40
C ARG A 704 -4.12 -7.55 -22.43
N GLY A 705 -3.43 -7.94 -21.36
CA GLY A 705 -2.65 -9.18 -21.36
C GLY A 705 -1.39 -9.14 -22.24
N THR A 706 -0.96 -7.96 -22.67
CA THR A 706 0.28 -7.76 -23.42
C THR A 706 1.46 -8.23 -22.59
N ILE A 707 2.39 -8.97 -23.20
CA ILE A 707 3.60 -9.49 -22.56
C ILE A 707 4.81 -8.99 -23.33
N THR A 708 5.82 -8.53 -22.60
CA THR A 708 7.10 -8.13 -23.18
C THR A 708 7.88 -9.33 -23.71
N ASP A 709 8.88 -9.09 -24.55
CA ASP A 709 9.96 -10.06 -24.69
C ASP A 709 10.76 -10.20 -23.38
N LEU A 710 11.67 -11.17 -23.36
CA LEU A 710 12.55 -11.38 -22.20
C LEU A 710 13.46 -10.17 -22.03
N ILE A 711 13.41 -9.53 -20.87
CA ILE A 711 14.18 -8.35 -20.51
C ILE A 711 14.94 -8.57 -19.20
N GLN A 712 16.11 -7.96 -19.05
CA GLN A 712 16.92 -7.97 -17.84
C GLN A 712 17.03 -6.57 -17.24
N PRO A 713 17.25 -6.43 -15.92
CA PRO A 713 17.39 -5.12 -15.27
C PRO A 713 18.54 -4.28 -15.82
N ILE A 714 19.62 -4.93 -16.26
CA ILE A 714 20.79 -4.27 -16.87
C ILE A 714 20.60 -3.93 -18.35
N ASP A 715 19.54 -4.42 -19.00
CA ASP A 715 19.32 -4.17 -20.41
C ASP A 715 19.04 -2.69 -20.63
N ARG A 716 19.81 -2.08 -21.53
CA ARG A 716 19.69 -0.65 -21.84
C ARG A 716 18.30 -0.26 -22.39
N ASN A 717 17.46 -1.23 -22.77
CA ASN A 717 16.14 -1.08 -23.38
C ASN A 717 14.99 -1.65 -22.51
N ALA A 718 15.20 -1.90 -21.21
CA ALA A 718 14.16 -2.45 -20.32
C ALA A 718 13.10 -1.39 -19.91
N LEU A 719 12.51 -0.70 -20.89
CA LEU A 719 11.52 0.35 -20.71
C LEU A 719 10.15 -0.06 -21.28
N LEU A 720 9.10 0.28 -20.56
CA LEU A 720 7.71 -0.06 -20.85
C LEU A 720 6.91 1.23 -21.00
N GLY A 721 6.10 1.33 -22.05
CA GLY A 721 5.25 2.48 -22.30
C GLY A 721 3.82 2.21 -21.86
N VAL A 722 3.24 3.14 -21.10
CA VAL A 722 1.86 3.06 -20.63
C VAL A 722 1.16 4.38 -20.92
N VAL A 723 -0.05 4.28 -21.47
CA VAL A 723 -0.86 5.46 -21.79
C VAL A 723 -2.19 5.40 -21.04
N LEU A 724 -2.47 6.40 -20.21
CA LEU A 724 -3.63 6.45 -19.35
C LEU A 724 -4.49 7.66 -19.74
N GLU A 725 -5.75 7.41 -20.11
CA GLU A 725 -6.76 8.47 -20.31
C GLU A 725 -7.20 9.07 -18.95
N ASP A 726 -8.10 10.06 -18.96
CA ASP A 726 -8.76 10.54 -17.74
C ASP A 726 -9.37 9.33 -16.98
N LYS A 727 -9.15 9.28 -15.66
CA LYS A 727 -9.55 8.15 -14.77
C LYS A 727 -8.91 6.80 -15.14
N GLY A 728 -7.94 6.82 -16.04
CA GLY A 728 -7.23 5.65 -16.53
C GLY A 728 -6.29 5.06 -15.49
N TRP A 729 -6.14 3.74 -15.54
CA TRP A 729 -5.24 2.99 -14.69
C TRP A 729 -4.69 1.76 -15.43
N GLU A 730 -3.59 1.21 -14.95
CA GLU A 730 -3.02 -0.07 -15.40
C GLU A 730 -2.35 -0.80 -14.23
N ILE A 731 -2.27 -2.12 -14.29
CA ILE A 731 -1.44 -2.93 -13.40
C ILE A 731 -0.44 -3.71 -14.26
N LEU A 732 0.84 -3.46 -14.05
CA LEU A 732 1.92 -4.23 -14.63
C LEU A 732 2.47 -5.21 -13.59
N THR A 733 2.70 -6.46 -13.98
CA THR A 733 3.35 -7.45 -13.12
C THR A 733 4.60 -8.00 -13.80
N ALA A 734 5.73 -7.91 -13.10
CA ALA A 734 7.00 -8.47 -13.53
C ALA A 734 7.18 -9.89 -12.97
N TYR A 735 7.45 -10.85 -13.86
CA TYR A 735 7.62 -12.25 -13.52
C TYR A 735 9.06 -12.71 -13.82
N PRO A 736 9.81 -13.21 -12.82
CA PRO A 736 11.09 -13.85 -13.08
C PRO A 736 10.87 -15.14 -13.87
N THR A 737 11.73 -15.40 -14.85
CA THR A 737 11.69 -16.60 -15.69
C THR A 737 12.85 -17.54 -15.39
N GLN A 738 12.62 -18.84 -15.57
CA GLN A 738 13.63 -19.88 -15.45
C GLN A 738 13.87 -20.53 -16.81
N ALA A 739 15.13 -20.81 -17.14
CA ALA A 739 15.55 -21.38 -18.42
C ALA A 739 15.75 -22.89 -18.32
N PHE A 740 15.18 -23.64 -19.27
CA PHE A 740 15.26 -25.10 -19.33
C PHE A 740 15.63 -25.59 -20.73
N ILE A 741 16.44 -26.65 -20.81
CA ILE A 741 16.80 -27.30 -22.07
C ILE A 741 15.90 -28.52 -22.25
N LEU A 742 15.03 -28.48 -23.26
CA LEU A 742 14.08 -29.56 -23.57
C LEU A 742 14.45 -30.27 -24.87
N LYS A 743 14.28 -31.59 -24.92
CA LYS A 743 14.47 -32.39 -26.13
C LYS A 743 13.19 -32.36 -26.96
N ARG A 744 13.26 -31.86 -28.19
CA ARG A 744 12.14 -31.88 -29.15
C ARG A 744 12.24 -33.10 -30.06
N ASN A 745 11.12 -33.77 -30.31
CA ASN A 745 11.06 -34.98 -31.14
C ASN A 745 11.35 -34.75 -32.64
N ASN A 746 11.53 -33.50 -33.11
CA ASN A 746 11.64 -33.17 -34.54
C ASN A 746 12.83 -32.26 -34.95
N SER A 747 13.82 -32.00 -34.11
CA SER A 747 15.00 -31.24 -34.55
C SER A 747 16.08 -32.18 -35.08
N SER A 748 16.14 -32.36 -36.40
CA SER A 748 17.29 -32.95 -37.12
C SER A 748 18.48 -31.97 -37.20
N ASP A 749 18.50 -30.94 -36.36
CA ASP A 749 19.41 -29.81 -36.44
C ASP A 749 20.51 -29.96 -35.38
N THR A 750 21.77 -29.81 -35.80
CA THR A 750 22.96 -29.99 -34.96
C THR A 750 23.29 -28.76 -34.11
N SER A 751 22.39 -27.79 -34.04
CA SER A 751 22.51 -26.58 -33.22
C SER A 751 22.12 -26.86 -31.76
N GLU A 752 22.80 -26.22 -30.81
CA GLU A 752 22.40 -26.32 -29.40
C GLU A 752 20.96 -25.82 -29.23
N PRO A 753 20.08 -26.58 -28.54
CA PRO A 753 18.68 -26.19 -28.39
C PRO A 753 18.56 -24.88 -27.59
N ASN A 754 17.86 -23.89 -28.17
CA ASN A 754 17.54 -22.65 -27.46
C ASN A 754 16.75 -22.96 -26.18
N PRO A 755 17.11 -22.35 -25.03
CA PRO A 755 16.45 -22.62 -23.76
C PRO A 755 15.00 -22.12 -23.74
N THR A 756 14.09 -23.00 -23.34
CA THR A 756 12.70 -22.68 -23.03
C THR A 756 12.65 -21.90 -21.71
N HIS A 757 12.17 -20.66 -21.75
CA HIS A 757 11.95 -19.85 -20.54
C HIS A 757 10.52 -20.02 -20.06
N ALA A 758 10.34 -20.24 -18.76
CA ALA A 758 9.03 -20.47 -18.17
C ALA A 758 8.80 -19.67 -16.88
N ALA A 759 7.55 -19.28 -16.64
CA ALA A 759 7.11 -18.62 -15.42
C ALA A 759 5.62 -18.89 -15.13
N VAL A 760 5.26 -18.99 -13.84
CA VAL A 760 3.86 -19.14 -13.42
C VAL A 760 3.25 -17.76 -13.13
N LEU A 761 2.19 -17.41 -13.86
CA LEU A 761 1.59 -16.07 -13.86
C LEU A 761 0.54 -15.87 -12.76
N GLY A 762 -0.02 -16.97 -12.25
CA GLY A 762 -1.12 -16.96 -11.28
C GLY A 762 -2.47 -17.00 -12.00
N LEU A 763 -3.51 -16.43 -11.39
CA LEU A 763 -4.85 -16.42 -11.98
C LEU A 763 -5.00 -15.27 -13.01
N LEU A 764 -5.22 -15.62 -14.27
CA LEU A 764 -5.52 -14.69 -15.35
C LEU A 764 -6.87 -13.99 -15.15
N GLY A 765 -6.99 -12.77 -15.68
CA GLY A 765 -8.19 -11.93 -15.55
C GLY A 765 -8.41 -11.40 -14.14
N LYS A 766 -7.45 -11.55 -13.22
CA LYS A 766 -7.49 -10.99 -11.88
C LYS A 766 -6.44 -9.89 -11.75
N MET A 767 -6.83 -8.73 -11.22
CA MET A 767 -5.98 -7.54 -11.11
C MET A 767 -4.63 -7.82 -10.43
N THR A 768 -4.63 -8.65 -9.39
CA THR A 768 -3.43 -9.11 -8.67
C THR A 768 -3.34 -10.65 -8.68
N GLY A 769 -3.63 -11.27 -9.83
CA GLY A 769 -3.68 -12.72 -10.02
C GLY A 769 -2.45 -13.50 -9.56
N ALA A 770 -1.27 -12.88 -9.60
CA ALA A 770 -0.02 -13.46 -9.10
C ALA A 770 -0.08 -13.80 -7.59
N ALA A 771 -0.88 -13.06 -6.81
CA ALA A 771 -1.04 -13.31 -5.39
C ALA A 771 -1.87 -14.57 -5.07
N ALA A 772 -2.47 -15.22 -6.07
CA ALA A 772 -3.14 -16.52 -5.89
C ALA A 772 -2.15 -17.68 -5.68
N ILE A 773 -0.88 -17.48 -6.05
CA ILE A 773 0.16 -18.51 -5.96
C ILE A 773 0.61 -18.63 -4.52
N VAL A 774 0.46 -19.82 -3.95
CA VAL A 774 1.01 -20.18 -2.63
C VAL A 774 2.46 -20.64 -2.82
N SER A 775 2.67 -21.56 -3.75
CA SER A 775 3.99 -22.05 -4.16
C SER A 775 3.98 -22.46 -5.63
N SER A 776 5.15 -22.42 -6.26
CA SER A 776 5.33 -22.90 -7.63
C SER A 776 6.77 -23.34 -7.86
N ASP A 777 6.95 -24.57 -8.29
CA ASP A 777 8.25 -25.14 -8.68
C ASP A 777 8.22 -25.61 -10.13
N ILE A 778 9.32 -25.39 -10.85
CA ILE A 778 9.48 -25.79 -12.25
C ILE A 778 10.79 -26.55 -12.37
N TYR A 779 10.75 -27.78 -12.86
CA TYR A 779 11.93 -28.62 -13.01
C TYR A 779 11.76 -29.67 -14.11
N VAL A 780 12.88 -30.21 -14.60
CA VAL A 780 12.88 -31.30 -15.60
C VAL A 780 12.89 -32.64 -14.87
N GLU A 781 11.90 -33.49 -15.13
CA GLU A 781 11.84 -34.85 -14.59
C GLU A 781 12.90 -35.76 -15.21
N ALA A 782 13.17 -36.91 -14.57
CA ALA A 782 14.12 -37.90 -15.07
C ALA A 782 13.78 -38.45 -16.48
N ASN A 783 12.52 -38.37 -16.88
CA ASN A 783 12.03 -38.74 -18.21
C ASN A 783 12.28 -37.64 -19.28
N GLY A 784 12.82 -36.48 -18.90
CA GLY A 784 13.09 -35.36 -19.79
C GLY A 784 11.95 -34.36 -19.96
N ARG A 785 10.78 -34.58 -19.34
CA ARG A 785 9.64 -33.65 -19.39
C ARG A 785 9.82 -32.50 -18.43
N LEU A 786 9.41 -31.31 -18.85
CA LEU A 786 9.29 -30.16 -17.96
C LEU A 786 8.03 -30.32 -17.12
N ARG A 787 8.17 -30.20 -15.80
CA ARG A 787 7.06 -30.28 -14.84
C ARG A 787 6.91 -28.96 -14.10
N PHE A 788 5.67 -28.53 -13.99
CA PHE A 788 5.24 -27.42 -13.14
C PHE A 788 4.44 -28.03 -11.99
N ASP A 789 4.89 -27.83 -10.75
CA ASP A 789 4.12 -28.15 -9.55
C ASP A 789 3.65 -26.82 -8.94
N ILE A 790 2.34 -26.59 -8.96
CA ILE A 790 1.74 -25.29 -8.61
C ILE A 790 0.69 -25.49 -7.52
N SER A 791 0.80 -24.73 -6.43
CA SER A 791 -0.24 -24.63 -5.41
C SER A 791 -0.91 -23.24 -5.45
N LEU A 792 -2.24 -23.24 -5.50
CA LEU A 792 -3.07 -22.04 -5.53
C LEU A 792 -4.04 -21.99 -4.36
N LYS A 793 -4.27 -20.80 -3.80
CA LYS A 793 -5.28 -20.59 -2.75
C LYS A 793 -6.72 -20.45 -3.26
N ALA A 794 -6.90 -20.30 -4.57
CA ALA A 794 -8.21 -20.07 -5.17
C ALA A 794 -8.32 -20.67 -6.58
N LEU A 795 -9.56 -20.88 -7.01
CA LEU A 795 -9.96 -21.36 -8.32
C LEU A 795 -10.09 -20.19 -9.31
N GLY A 796 -9.71 -20.45 -10.56
CA GLY A 796 -9.82 -19.52 -11.67
C GLY A 796 -9.10 -20.07 -12.90
N THR A 797 -8.71 -19.19 -13.82
CA THR A 797 -7.89 -19.57 -14.97
C THR A 797 -6.42 -19.37 -14.63
N LEU A 798 -5.64 -20.43 -14.49
CA LEU A 798 -4.19 -20.35 -14.28
C LEU A 798 -3.48 -20.01 -15.59
N GLY A 799 -2.55 -19.05 -15.54
CA GLY A 799 -1.65 -18.72 -16.64
C GLY A 799 -0.23 -19.23 -16.40
N ILE A 800 0.37 -19.84 -17.42
CA ILE A 800 1.77 -20.25 -17.43
C ILE A 800 2.44 -19.69 -18.68
N TYR A 801 3.48 -18.89 -18.51
CA TYR A 801 4.32 -18.41 -19.61
C TYR A 801 5.31 -19.49 -20.02
N ILE A 802 5.41 -19.73 -21.33
CA ILE A 802 6.37 -20.64 -21.97
C ILE A 802 6.85 -19.96 -23.25
N SER A 803 8.12 -19.59 -23.33
CA SER A 803 8.65 -18.71 -24.38
C SER A 803 8.48 -19.25 -25.81
N ASP A 804 8.46 -20.57 -25.95
CA ASP A 804 8.37 -21.29 -27.22
C ASP A 804 7.08 -22.10 -27.35
N LEU A 805 6.04 -21.74 -26.57
CA LEU A 805 4.69 -22.34 -26.61
C LEU A 805 4.10 -22.46 -28.03
N PRO A 806 4.32 -21.54 -28.99
CA PRO A 806 3.83 -21.71 -30.35
C PRO A 806 4.26 -23.03 -31.00
N GLY A 807 5.47 -23.50 -30.69
CA GLY A 807 6.03 -24.75 -31.23
C GLY A 807 5.48 -26.04 -30.60
N TRP A 808 4.61 -25.95 -29.58
CA TRP A 808 4.09 -27.09 -28.85
C TRP A 808 2.59 -27.30 -29.12
N SER A 809 2.16 -28.55 -29.26
CA SER A 809 0.77 -28.97 -29.38
C SER A 809 0.20 -29.31 -28.01
N ILE A 810 -0.90 -28.68 -27.61
CA ILE A 810 -1.57 -29.02 -26.34
C ILE A 810 -2.05 -30.48 -26.34
N GLU A 811 -2.45 -31.03 -27.49
CA GLU A 811 -2.96 -32.41 -27.56
C GLU A 811 -1.85 -33.46 -27.41
N ASN A 812 -0.67 -33.19 -27.98
CA ASN A 812 0.39 -34.19 -28.04
C ASN A 812 1.44 -34.03 -26.94
N ASP A 813 1.68 -32.79 -26.49
CA ASP A 813 2.86 -32.46 -25.69
C ASP A 813 2.52 -32.08 -24.24
N PHE A 814 1.24 -31.87 -23.91
CA PHE A 814 0.81 -31.46 -22.57
C PHE A 814 -0.05 -32.50 -21.86
N MET A 815 0.21 -32.69 -20.56
CA MET A 815 -0.69 -33.34 -19.62
C MET A 815 -0.92 -32.40 -18.44
N VAL A 816 -2.18 -32.14 -18.10
CA VAL A 816 -2.53 -31.28 -16.96
C VAL A 816 -3.40 -32.05 -15.99
N THR A 817 -3.02 -32.05 -14.72
CA THR A 817 -3.78 -32.69 -13.64
C THR A 817 -4.12 -31.69 -12.54
N ILE A 818 -5.26 -31.90 -11.89
CA ILE A 818 -5.63 -31.24 -10.64
C ILE A 818 -5.82 -32.34 -9.60
N LEU A 819 -5.08 -32.27 -8.49
CA LEU A 819 -5.06 -33.32 -7.46
C LEU A 819 -4.78 -34.72 -8.05
N GLY A 820 -3.94 -34.80 -9.08
CA GLY A 820 -3.61 -36.04 -9.79
C GLY A 820 -4.64 -36.51 -10.83
N TYR A 821 -5.79 -35.86 -10.95
CA TYR A 821 -6.82 -36.20 -11.95
C TYR A 821 -6.64 -35.39 -13.24
N PRO A 822 -6.59 -36.03 -14.42
CA PRO A 822 -6.51 -35.33 -15.70
C PRO A 822 -7.70 -34.38 -15.92
N VAL A 823 -7.40 -33.15 -16.33
CA VAL A 823 -8.43 -32.14 -16.62
C VAL A 823 -9.07 -32.36 -18.00
N PRO A 824 -10.32 -31.89 -18.24
CA PRO A 824 -10.91 -31.95 -19.58
C PRO A 824 -10.08 -31.13 -20.59
N ARG A 825 -9.84 -31.66 -21.80
CA ARG A 825 -9.03 -30.96 -22.83
C ARG A 825 -9.49 -29.53 -23.13
N LYS A 826 -10.80 -29.29 -23.11
CA LYS A 826 -11.43 -27.97 -23.35
C LYS A 826 -11.09 -26.90 -22.31
N THR A 827 -10.59 -27.29 -21.14
CA THR A 827 -10.18 -26.36 -20.08
C THR A 827 -8.72 -25.92 -20.23
N VAL A 828 -8.04 -26.27 -21.32
CA VAL A 828 -6.65 -25.91 -21.58
C VAL A 828 -6.53 -25.30 -22.98
N TRP A 829 -5.98 -24.11 -23.11
CA TRP A 829 -5.80 -23.42 -24.41
C TRP A 829 -4.59 -22.48 -24.38
N LYS A 830 -4.15 -21.98 -25.55
CA LYS A 830 -3.16 -20.90 -25.61
C LYS A 830 -3.89 -19.55 -25.58
N GLU A 831 -3.50 -18.63 -24.70
CA GLU A 831 -4.17 -17.32 -24.57
C GLU A 831 -3.87 -16.44 -25.79
N GLY A 832 -4.88 -16.12 -26.60
CA GLY A 832 -4.76 -15.27 -27.78
C GLY A 832 -4.63 -16.06 -29.09
N ASP A 833 -3.75 -15.60 -29.98
CA ASP A 833 -3.46 -16.24 -31.27
C ASP A 833 -2.57 -17.47 -31.08
N ASP A 834 -3.08 -18.66 -31.42
CA ASP A 834 -2.40 -19.95 -31.21
C ASP A 834 -1.00 -20.03 -31.85
N GLU A 835 -0.75 -19.28 -32.94
CA GLU A 835 0.54 -19.25 -33.64
C GLU A 835 1.59 -18.36 -32.96
N LYS A 836 1.17 -17.48 -32.04
CA LYS A 836 2.06 -16.48 -31.40
C LYS A 836 2.01 -16.51 -29.88
N SER A 837 0.99 -17.14 -29.31
CA SER A 837 0.75 -17.14 -27.88
C SER A 837 1.89 -17.80 -27.12
N LYS A 838 2.36 -17.11 -26.09
CA LYS A 838 3.37 -17.59 -25.14
C LYS A 838 2.76 -17.96 -23.77
N VAL A 839 1.43 -17.99 -23.66
CA VAL A 839 0.74 -18.27 -22.39
C VAL A 839 -0.21 -19.46 -22.53
N LEU A 840 0.03 -20.49 -21.74
CA LEU A 840 -0.89 -21.60 -21.55
C LEU A 840 -1.90 -21.21 -20.47
N ALA A 841 -3.18 -21.26 -20.81
CA ALA A 841 -4.29 -21.02 -19.90
C ALA A 841 -4.93 -22.35 -19.49
N VAL A 842 -5.18 -22.52 -18.18
CA VAL A 842 -5.83 -23.70 -17.59
C VAL A 842 -7.02 -23.23 -16.74
N ASP A 843 -8.26 -23.47 -17.19
CA ASP A 843 -9.47 -23.17 -16.42
C ASP A 843 -9.72 -24.23 -15.33
N ILE A 844 -9.10 -23.97 -14.19
CA ILE A 844 -9.17 -24.81 -13.00
C ILE A 844 -10.58 -24.81 -12.43
N LEU A 845 -11.29 -23.67 -12.47
CA LEU A 845 -12.63 -23.56 -11.91
C LEU A 845 -13.62 -24.48 -12.62
N THR A 846 -13.63 -24.46 -13.96
CA THR A 846 -14.49 -25.34 -14.77
C THR A 846 -14.06 -26.79 -14.61
N ALA A 847 -12.75 -27.08 -14.66
CA ALA A 847 -12.24 -28.44 -14.47
C ALA A 847 -12.63 -29.02 -13.09
N TRP A 848 -12.50 -28.23 -12.03
CA TRP A 848 -12.89 -28.59 -10.66
C TRP A 848 -14.36 -28.98 -10.55
N ARG A 849 -15.25 -28.17 -11.15
CA ARG A 849 -16.70 -28.40 -11.16
C ARG A 849 -17.08 -29.64 -11.96
N GLU A 850 -16.56 -29.79 -13.17
CA GLU A 850 -16.92 -30.91 -14.06
C GLU A 850 -16.43 -32.25 -13.53
N LYS A 851 -15.24 -32.28 -12.94
CA LYS A 851 -14.67 -33.47 -12.32
C LYS A 851 -15.22 -33.73 -10.92
N LYS A 852 -16.07 -32.83 -10.39
CA LYS A 852 -16.66 -32.91 -9.04
C LYS A 852 -15.59 -33.14 -7.98
N LEU A 853 -14.45 -32.47 -8.11
CA LEU A 853 -13.34 -32.57 -7.17
C LEU A 853 -13.77 -32.02 -5.81
N LYS A 854 -13.17 -32.58 -4.76
CA LYS A 854 -13.39 -32.13 -3.38
C LYS A 854 -12.08 -31.62 -2.79
N PRO A 855 -12.13 -30.64 -1.88
CA PRO A 855 -10.95 -30.21 -1.13
C PRO A 855 -10.29 -31.43 -0.46
N GLY A 856 -8.95 -31.43 -0.44
CA GLY A 856 -8.17 -32.43 0.28
C GLY A 856 -8.04 -32.07 1.76
N TRP A 857 -6.90 -32.44 2.36
CA TRP A 857 -6.57 -31.98 3.71
C TRP A 857 -6.16 -30.50 3.74
N SER A 858 -5.69 -29.94 2.62
CA SER A 858 -5.53 -28.50 2.44
C SER A 858 -6.66 -27.93 1.58
N ASN A 859 -6.95 -26.64 1.77
CA ASN A 859 -7.90 -25.89 0.93
C ASN A 859 -7.26 -25.37 -0.38
N GLU A 860 -5.99 -25.69 -0.58
CA GLU A 860 -5.22 -25.34 -1.76
C GLU A 860 -5.58 -26.23 -2.95
N VAL A 861 -5.31 -25.71 -4.14
CA VAL A 861 -5.48 -26.42 -5.40
C VAL A 861 -4.11 -26.75 -5.95
N ILE A 862 -3.77 -28.04 -5.93
CA ILE A 862 -2.53 -28.54 -6.52
C ILE A 862 -2.77 -28.84 -8.00
N VAL A 863 -2.05 -28.13 -8.85
CA VAL A 863 -2.07 -28.27 -10.31
C VAL A 863 -0.70 -28.73 -10.77
N GLN A 864 -0.68 -29.75 -11.61
CA GLN A 864 0.54 -30.26 -12.21
C GLN A 864 0.43 -30.16 -13.72
N VAL A 865 1.44 -29.58 -14.36
CA VAL A 865 1.53 -29.49 -15.81
C VAL A 865 2.81 -30.18 -16.24
N PHE A 866 2.69 -31.11 -17.19
CA PHE A 866 3.79 -31.82 -17.80
C PHE A 866 3.88 -31.39 -19.27
N LEU A 867 5.08 -31.04 -19.72
CA LEU A 867 5.40 -30.68 -21.09
C LEU A 867 6.54 -31.56 -21.60
N GLY A 868 6.31 -32.27 -22.72
CA GLY A 868 7.37 -32.94 -23.52
C GLY A 868 7.12 -34.38 -23.90
#